data_AF-A0A8T4QM30-F1
#
_entry.id   AF-A0A8T4QM30-F1
#
_cell.length_a   1.000
_cell.length_b   1.000
_cell.length_c   1.000
_cell.angle_alpha   90.00
_cell.angle_beta   90.00
_cell.angle_gamma   90.00
#
_symmetry.space_group_name_H-M   'P 1'
#
loop_
_entity.id
_entity.type
_entity.pdbx_description
1 polymer ?
#
loop_
_entity_poly.entity_id
_entity_poly.type
_entity_poly.pdbx_seq_one_letter_code
_entity_poly.pdbx_strand_id
1 'polypeptide(L)'
;MTKKKKIKRTLDQIVKQDAPQKVTPSKVYVLSEVGYDTAFFNKQAYQTLLEVIRQDSEITGIIVDGPLTRVDRPEYLNEQLSYWHTSEQEGRRETKKVPNREQYDLMIDHQLEILDERLGELRANAPKTQIVLSIDSDDTQFTISAMVNEAMLRAVQEIETQIMHLKGKKEGYLATRRDSGKRLGEISKVKGTSKERRVLRQQMKNLEKRVRNIDDEMTEQYTEKNLYREKKARPMHQLFTREFVTTYYERFRKLCEKHQVELVTSAGVLEFGALKIDYAHSRRDASWAVIRGRQKELVQSLHGRMDDYVERCIDVVLESGHHGIGFRKLQKVKDVPSEVNFKNQSVYNPTIGEATLTIVMALPFEDQEKISEFTIGKQPIRMSGGKPMNTRKHAVIDRHKNDAVSGVTIISKDVEGLIATEQRQYQDFLDGAALQQPQEYAIICVSSDEHIASPEENVLVRDGFVAQYLFLLENALTINGKEARVQGFISAGDTAEANSRRWNHRYHYKRSPEEVLSENFDLISRLDKKDLAAVIEFVLKTTNDARGGSVEDMSVISERVSAYYERFLWATLEKSKLRLAHVSTPGNHADGVLQDLGYRESDFFVQRLKARDVKVDEAGKPDYYKKGEEPARVFIGGYSNARVAHIEEYGMGVDGKLVFGPINLLIQHDPKGKDGIDGIVNAGKSVDADLTMGGHTHESEVKVYKTGNNKFSVALRLGSLQGVSPTEKHLGNIPRTQAGQRWIMPKPGHFWEQALPAAYLQQKGYESLICKAQEALKRQ
;
A
#
# COMPACT_ATOMS: atom_id res chain seq x y z
N MET A 1 -29.54 44.07 -1.18
CA MET A 1 -29.18 43.08 -0.14
C MET A 1 -30.14 41.90 -0.21
N THR A 2 -29.76 40.84 -0.91
CA THR A 2 -30.56 39.62 -1.07
C THR A 2 -30.26 38.66 0.09
N LYS A 3 -31.26 38.41 0.95
CA LYS A 3 -31.21 37.39 2.00
C LYS A 3 -31.17 36.01 1.34
N LYS A 4 -30.01 35.33 1.37
CA LYS A 4 -29.92 33.90 1.03
C LYS A 4 -30.73 33.09 2.05
N LYS A 5 -31.83 32.46 1.61
CA LYS A 5 -32.53 31.41 2.37
C LYS A 5 -31.56 30.26 2.63
N LYS A 6 -31.18 30.02 3.89
CA LYS A 6 -30.61 28.74 4.31
C LYS A 6 -31.70 27.70 4.19
N ILE A 7 -31.61 26.81 3.21
CA ILE A 7 -32.47 25.64 3.10
C ILE A 7 -32.03 24.69 4.22
N LYS A 8 -32.86 24.56 5.27
CA LYS A 8 -32.78 23.44 6.22
C LYS A 8 -33.21 22.20 5.43
N ARG A 9 -32.27 21.29 5.14
CA ARG A 9 -32.59 19.97 4.59
C ARG A 9 -33.34 19.16 5.65
N THR A 10 -34.31 18.36 5.23
CA THR A 10 -35.08 17.49 6.13
C THR A 10 -34.32 16.19 6.41
N LEU A 11 -34.59 15.55 7.56
CA LEU A 11 -34.00 14.27 7.98
C LEU A 11 -34.14 13.20 6.89
N ASP A 12 -35.31 13.15 6.25
CA ASP A 12 -35.61 12.24 5.14
C ASP A 12 -34.71 12.45 3.91
N GLN A 13 -34.22 13.67 3.68
CA GLN A 13 -33.28 13.94 2.58
C GLN A 13 -31.86 13.48 2.91
N ILE A 14 -31.47 13.50 4.19
CA ILE A 14 -30.18 13.00 4.67
C ILE A 14 -30.18 11.46 4.66
N VAL A 15 -31.27 10.83 5.11
CA VAL A 15 -31.37 9.36 5.19
C VAL A 15 -31.57 8.69 3.82
N LYS A 16 -32.23 9.35 2.85
CA LYS A 16 -32.51 8.75 1.52
C LYS A 16 -31.48 9.06 0.43
N GLN A 17 -30.70 10.14 0.53
CA GLN A 17 -29.63 10.41 -0.45
C GLN A 17 -28.34 9.64 -0.17
N ASP A 18 -28.10 9.24 1.08
CA ASP A 18 -26.82 8.64 1.52
C ASP A 18 -26.93 7.15 1.90
N ALA A 19 -28.02 6.47 1.53
CA ALA A 19 -28.07 5.01 1.62
C ALA A 19 -27.05 4.46 0.60
N PRO A 20 -25.94 3.81 1.03
CA PRO A 20 -24.93 3.34 0.10
C PRO A 20 -25.61 2.37 -0.86
N GLN A 21 -25.51 2.65 -2.17
CA GLN A 21 -25.83 1.65 -3.19
C GLN A 21 -25.04 0.40 -2.81
N LYS A 22 -25.72 -0.71 -2.51
CA LYS A 22 -25.05 -1.96 -2.14
C LYS A 22 -24.08 -2.32 -3.27
N VAL A 23 -22.80 -2.21 -2.96
CA VAL A 23 -21.71 -2.36 -3.91
C VAL A 23 -21.38 -3.85 -4.03
N THR A 24 -21.09 -4.35 -5.24
CA THR A 24 -20.55 -5.71 -5.40
C THR A 24 -19.15 -5.76 -4.79
N PRO A 25 -18.85 -6.69 -3.85
CA PRO A 25 -17.53 -6.82 -3.27
C PRO A 25 -16.45 -6.98 -4.33
N SER A 26 -15.30 -6.38 -4.09
CA SER A 26 -14.15 -6.45 -5.01
C SER A 26 -12.89 -6.79 -4.24
N LYS A 27 -12.01 -7.60 -4.83
CA LYS A 27 -10.78 -8.08 -4.21
C LYS A 27 -9.68 -8.23 -5.24
N VAL A 28 -8.57 -7.56 -5.00
CA VAL A 28 -7.46 -7.44 -5.95
C VAL A 28 -6.17 -7.89 -5.31
N TYR A 29 -5.47 -8.82 -5.96
CA TYR A 29 -4.12 -9.24 -5.59
C TYR A 29 -3.10 -8.35 -6.29
N VAL A 30 -2.10 -7.86 -5.56
CA VAL A 30 -1.00 -7.08 -6.11
C VAL A 30 0.27 -7.94 -6.08
N LEU A 31 0.66 -8.44 -7.26
CA LEU A 31 1.88 -9.21 -7.48
C LEU A 31 2.94 -8.26 -8.04
N SER A 32 3.72 -7.64 -7.16
CA SER A 32 4.71 -6.64 -7.55
C SER A 32 6.14 -7.16 -7.44
N GLU A 33 7.04 -6.67 -8.32
CA GLU A 33 8.45 -7.06 -8.38
C GLU A 33 8.65 -8.58 -8.44
N VAL A 34 7.79 -9.28 -9.20
CA VAL A 34 7.79 -10.76 -9.20
C VAL A 34 9.07 -11.34 -9.81
N GLY A 35 9.62 -10.68 -10.83
CA GLY A 35 10.89 -11.05 -11.47
C GLY A 35 10.95 -12.51 -11.92
N TYR A 36 10.04 -12.93 -12.80
CA TYR A 36 9.90 -14.33 -13.25
C TYR A 36 11.16 -14.93 -13.88
N ASP A 37 12.04 -14.07 -14.36
CA ASP A 37 13.24 -14.36 -15.11
C ASP A 37 14.53 -14.24 -14.27
N THR A 38 14.40 -13.96 -12.98
CA THR A 38 15.54 -13.80 -12.06
C THR A 38 16.10 -15.14 -11.60
N ALA A 39 17.39 -15.16 -11.24
CA ALA A 39 18.05 -16.30 -10.61
C ALA A 39 17.50 -16.62 -9.20
N PHE A 40 16.87 -15.64 -8.56
CA PHE A 40 16.26 -15.77 -7.24
C PHE A 40 14.74 -15.97 -7.29
N PHE A 41 14.13 -16.12 -8.47
CA PHE A 41 12.73 -16.53 -8.58
C PHE A 41 12.53 -17.90 -7.93
N ASN A 42 11.44 -18.05 -7.18
CA ASN A 42 11.12 -19.30 -6.50
C ASN A 42 9.82 -19.89 -7.06
N LYS A 43 9.97 -20.89 -7.93
CA LYS A 43 8.82 -21.55 -8.58
C LYS A 43 7.89 -22.21 -7.56
N GLN A 44 8.40 -22.75 -6.45
CA GLN A 44 7.56 -23.37 -5.42
C GLN A 44 6.64 -22.35 -4.75
N ALA A 45 7.19 -21.22 -4.28
CA ALA A 45 6.38 -20.17 -3.67
C ALA A 45 5.34 -19.60 -4.65
N TYR A 46 5.72 -19.43 -5.92
CA TYR A 46 4.80 -18.99 -6.96
C TYR A 46 3.67 -19.98 -7.23
N GLN A 47 3.95 -21.28 -7.29
CA GLN A 47 2.89 -22.30 -7.46
C GLN A 47 1.94 -22.34 -6.26
N THR A 48 2.46 -22.19 -5.03
CA THR A 48 1.62 -22.02 -3.84
C THR A 48 0.71 -20.79 -3.98
N LEU A 49 1.24 -19.66 -4.44
CA LEU A 49 0.45 -18.44 -4.69
C LEU A 49 -0.66 -18.67 -5.74
N LEU A 50 -0.34 -19.33 -6.85
CA LEU A 50 -1.34 -19.66 -7.88
C LEU A 50 -2.46 -20.53 -7.33
N GLU A 51 -2.13 -21.50 -6.49
CA GLU A 51 -3.11 -22.35 -5.83
C GLU A 51 -3.99 -21.56 -4.84
N VAL A 52 -3.41 -20.62 -4.09
CA VAL A 52 -4.19 -19.69 -3.23
C VAL A 52 -5.17 -18.88 -4.07
N ILE A 53 -4.71 -18.32 -5.20
CA ILE A 53 -5.56 -17.55 -6.13
C ILE A 53 -6.69 -18.43 -6.69
N ARG A 54 -6.37 -19.68 -7.06
CA ARG A 54 -7.36 -20.64 -7.59
C ARG A 54 -8.47 -20.95 -6.59
N GLN A 55 -8.13 -21.02 -5.30
CA GLN A 55 -9.08 -21.31 -4.21
C GLN A 55 -9.92 -20.09 -3.80
N ASP A 56 -9.54 -18.88 -4.23
CA ASP A 56 -10.21 -17.65 -3.85
C ASP A 56 -11.37 -17.33 -4.79
N SER A 57 -12.59 -17.69 -4.38
CA SER A 57 -13.80 -17.41 -5.16
C SER A 57 -14.20 -15.93 -5.19
N GLU A 58 -13.61 -15.09 -4.35
CA GLU A 58 -13.96 -13.67 -4.21
C GLU A 58 -13.05 -12.75 -5.04
N ILE A 59 -12.02 -13.30 -5.69
CA ILE A 59 -11.05 -12.54 -6.46
C ILE A 59 -11.69 -11.89 -7.69
N THR A 60 -11.57 -10.56 -7.79
CA THR A 60 -12.04 -9.79 -8.94
C THR A 60 -10.90 -9.34 -9.85
N GLY A 61 -9.71 -9.12 -9.28
CA GLY A 61 -8.56 -8.57 -10.02
C GLY A 61 -7.20 -9.12 -9.60
N ILE A 62 -6.24 -9.08 -10.52
CA ILE A 62 -4.82 -9.30 -10.26
C ILE A 62 -4.03 -8.22 -10.99
N ILE A 63 -3.16 -7.51 -10.28
CA ILE A 63 -2.16 -6.60 -10.86
C ILE A 63 -0.82 -7.31 -10.81
N VAL A 64 -0.17 -7.48 -11.98
CA VAL A 64 1.17 -8.00 -12.12
C VAL A 64 2.10 -6.86 -12.50
N ASP A 65 3.14 -6.63 -11.71
CA ASP A 65 4.11 -5.56 -11.88
C ASP A 65 5.54 -6.05 -11.65
N GLY A 66 6.52 -5.40 -12.28
CA GLY A 66 7.91 -5.85 -12.29
C GLY A 66 8.07 -7.33 -12.70
N PRO A 67 7.42 -7.82 -13.79
CA PRO A 67 7.43 -9.24 -14.13
C PRO A 67 8.76 -9.73 -14.70
N LEU A 68 9.56 -8.82 -15.27
CA LEU A 68 10.80 -9.11 -15.99
C LEU A 68 11.90 -8.16 -15.54
N THR A 69 13.12 -8.69 -15.51
CA THR A 69 14.33 -8.00 -15.06
C THR A 69 15.08 -7.38 -16.24
N ARG A 70 15.83 -6.30 -16.00
CA ARG A 70 16.65 -5.68 -17.04
C ARG A 70 17.71 -6.62 -17.63
N VAL A 71 17.81 -6.67 -18.96
CA VAL A 71 18.73 -7.57 -19.68
C VAL A 71 20.20 -7.18 -19.60
N ASP A 72 20.52 -5.91 -19.32
CA ASP A 72 21.91 -5.42 -19.20
C ASP A 72 22.56 -5.73 -17.83
N ARG A 73 21.92 -6.63 -17.06
CA ARG A 73 22.40 -7.17 -15.79
C ARG A 73 22.33 -8.71 -15.80
N PRO A 74 23.17 -9.38 -16.61
CA PRO A 74 23.17 -10.83 -16.73
C PRO A 74 23.43 -11.55 -15.41
N GLU A 75 24.01 -10.89 -14.40
CA GLU A 75 24.23 -11.47 -13.09
C GLU A 75 22.95 -11.76 -12.29
N TYR A 76 21.83 -11.06 -12.55
CA TYR A 76 20.56 -11.27 -11.83
C TYR A 76 19.61 -12.21 -12.56
N LEU A 77 19.87 -12.47 -13.84
CA LEU A 77 19.04 -13.31 -14.69
C LEU A 77 19.30 -14.80 -14.44
N ASN A 78 18.27 -15.61 -14.65
CA ASN A 78 18.40 -17.05 -14.56
C ASN A 78 19.30 -17.64 -15.67
N GLU A 79 19.64 -18.93 -15.55
CA GLU A 79 20.55 -19.62 -16.46
C GLU A 79 20.01 -19.77 -17.89
N GLN A 80 18.70 -19.60 -18.12
CA GLN A 80 18.12 -19.63 -19.47
C GLN A 80 18.46 -18.36 -20.25
N LEU A 81 18.68 -17.25 -19.54
CA LEU A 81 18.91 -15.93 -20.12
C LEU A 81 20.36 -15.47 -20.02
N SER A 82 21.15 -16.13 -19.18
CA SER A 82 22.49 -15.68 -18.84
C SER A 82 23.50 -16.80 -18.81
N TYR A 83 24.63 -16.56 -19.47
CA TYR A 83 25.80 -17.42 -19.42
C TYR A 83 26.70 -17.11 -18.21
N TRP A 84 26.26 -16.28 -17.26
CA TRP A 84 27.07 -15.74 -16.17
C TRP A 84 27.75 -16.82 -15.31
N HIS A 85 27.10 -17.98 -15.15
CA HIS A 85 27.61 -19.11 -14.37
C HIS A 85 28.23 -20.22 -15.23
N THR A 86 28.35 -20.03 -16.54
CA THR A 86 28.90 -21.06 -17.44
C THR A 86 30.42 -21.08 -17.48
N SER A 87 30.99 -22.23 -17.85
CA SER A 87 32.44 -22.38 -17.99
C SER A 87 32.99 -21.62 -19.21
N GLU A 88 34.29 -21.26 -19.20
CA GLU A 88 34.91 -20.56 -20.35
C GLU A 88 34.78 -21.36 -21.66
N GLN A 89 34.92 -22.69 -21.60
CA GLN A 89 34.80 -23.56 -22.77
C GLN A 89 33.38 -23.54 -23.35
N GLU A 90 32.37 -23.53 -22.48
CA GLU A 90 30.97 -23.41 -22.86
C GLU A 90 30.66 -22.03 -23.43
N GLY A 91 31.09 -20.95 -22.77
CA GLY A 91 30.93 -19.59 -23.28
C GLY A 91 31.55 -19.43 -24.67
N ARG A 92 32.75 -19.97 -24.92
CA ARG A 92 33.39 -19.97 -26.25
C ARG A 92 32.63 -20.79 -27.29
N ARG A 93 31.97 -21.87 -26.90
CA ARG A 93 31.13 -22.70 -27.78
C ARG A 93 29.84 -21.95 -28.15
N GLU A 94 29.15 -21.37 -27.18
CA GLU A 94 27.88 -20.66 -27.40
C GLU A 94 28.08 -19.33 -28.14
N THR A 95 29.20 -18.63 -27.91
CA THR A 95 29.58 -17.41 -28.67
C THR A 95 29.71 -17.68 -30.18
N LYS A 96 29.99 -18.92 -30.59
CA LYS A 96 30.04 -19.30 -32.02
C LYS A 96 28.65 -19.54 -32.62
N LYS A 97 27.64 -19.81 -31.78
CA LYS A 97 26.26 -20.07 -32.21
C LYS A 97 25.42 -18.81 -32.25
N VAL A 98 25.63 -17.91 -31.29
CA VAL A 98 24.89 -16.64 -31.19
C VAL A 98 25.80 -15.51 -31.70
N PRO A 99 25.48 -14.89 -32.86
CA PRO A 99 26.16 -13.68 -33.26
C PRO A 99 26.05 -12.63 -32.16
N ASN A 100 27.17 -11.97 -31.84
CA ASN A 100 27.23 -10.91 -30.80
C ASN A 100 26.24 -9.75 -31.04
N ARG A 101 25.63 -9.70 -32.23
CA ARG A 101 24.67 -8.69 -32.71
C ARG A 101 23.21 -9.14 -32.62
N GLU A 102 22.89 -10.24 -31.95
CA GLU A 102 21.50 -10.72 -31.79
C GLU A 102 21.19 -11.06 -30.32
N GLN A 103 22.13 -10.78 -29.42
CA GLN A 103 22.08 -11.27 -28.04
C GLN A 103 20.90 -10.71 -27.24
N TYR A 104 20.68 -9.38 -27.25
CA TYR A 104 19.53 -8.83 -26.51
C TYR A 104 18.20 -9.24 -27.13
N ASP A 105 18.11 -9.39 -28.46
CA ASP A 105 16.87 -9.84 -29.10
C ASP A 105 16.53 -11.28 -28.66
N LEU A 106 17.52 -12.18 -28.65
CA LEU A 106 17.35 -13.55 -28.15
C LEU A 106 17.01 -13.60 -26.65
N MET A 107 17.67 -12.78 -25.82
CA MET A 107 17.34 -12.70 -24.39
C MET A 107 15.90 -12.24 -24.17
N ILE A 108 15.42 -11.28 -24.97
CA ILE A 108 14.03 -10.79 -24.87
C ILE A 108 13.05 -11.85 -25.35
N ASP A 109 13.35 -12.57 -26.43
CA ASP A 109 12.53 -13.69 -26.90
C ASP A 109 12.33 -14.71 -25.77
N HIS A 110 13.41 -15.10 -25.09
CA HIS A 110 13.34 -15.98 -23.93
C HIS A 110 12.61 -15.37 -22.71
N GLN A 111 12.80 -14.07 -22.42
CA GLN A 111 12.04 -13.39 -21.36
C GLN A 111 10.53 -13.40 -21.65
N LEU A 112 10.13 -13.18 -22.90
CA LEU A 112 8.73 -13.24 -23.30
C LEU A 112 8.20 -14.68 -23.31
N GLU A 113 9.01 -15.69 -23.61
CA GLU A 113 8.63 -17.10 -23.45
C GLU A 113 8.35 -17.45 -21.98
N ILE A 114 9.20 -17.00 -21.06
CA ILE A 114 8.97 -17.16 -19.62
C ILE A 114 7.68 -16.44 -19.22
N LEU A 115 7.49 -15.19 -19.65
CA LEU A 115 6.28 -14.44 -19.35
C LEU A 115 5.03 -15.11 -19.95
N ASP A 116 5.12 -15.69 -21.15
CA ASP A 116 4.06 -16.46 -21.80
C ASP A 116 3.61 -17.65 -20.96
N GLU A 117 4.56 -18.43 -20.45
CA GLU A 117 4.30 -19.55 -19.53
C GLU A 117 3.57 -19.03 -18.28
N ARG A 118 4.09 -17.97 -17.64
CA ARG A 118 3.58 -17.46 -16.36
C ARG A 118 2.20 -16.81 -16.49
N LEU A 119 1.94 -16.06 -17.56
CA LEU A 119 0.60 -15.51 -17.83
C LEU A 119 -0.40 -16.63 -18.14
N GLY A 120 0.02 -17.69 -18.84
CA GLY A 120 -0.78 -18.88 -19.07
C GLY A 120 -1.15 -19.61 -17.78
N GLU A 121 -0.16 -19.83 -16.90
CA GLU A 121 -0.38 -20.42 -15.57
C GLU A 121 -1.33 -19.56 -14.72
N LEU A 122 -1.14 -18.24 -14.70
CA LEU A 122 -1.98 -17.32 -13.95
C LEU A 122 -3.42 -17.30 -14.48
N ARG A 123 -3.60 -17.21 -15.80
CA ARG A 123 -4.93 -17.23 -16.44
C ARG A 123 -5.64 -18.57 -16.21
N ALA A 124 -4.92 -19.69 -16.23
CA ALA A 124 -5.51 -21.01 -15.95
C ALA A 124 -6.02 -21.13 -14.51
N ASN A 125 -5.32 -20.52 -13.55
CA ASN A 125 -5.72 -20.52 -12.13
C ASN A 125 -6.76 -19.43 -11.80
N ALA A 126 -6.88 -18.38 -12.63
CA ALA A 126 -7.82 -17.28 -12.46
C ALA A 126 -8.64 -17.00 -13.76
N PRO A 127 -9.48 -17.95 -14.22
CA PRO A 127 -10.06 -17.90 -15.57
C PRO A 127 -11.09 -16.78 -15.77
N LYS A 128 -11.74 -16.30 -14.70
CA LYS A 128 -12.81 -15.27 -14.76
C LYS A 128 -12.36 -13.91 -14.21
N THR A 129 -11.11 -13.81 -13.79
CA THR A 129 -10.58 -12.65 -13.07
C THR A 129 -9.98 -11.66 -14.06
N GLN A 130 -10.15 -10.36 -13.82
CA GLN A 130 -9.43 -9.35 -14.60
C GLN A 130 -7.95 -9.37 -14.22
N ILE A 131 -7.07 -9.58 -15.19
CA ILE A 131 -5.62 -9.60 -14.96
C ILE A 131 -5.04 -8.41 -15.71
N VAL A 132 -4.27 -7.60 -15.00
CA VAL A 132 -3.55 -6.44 -15.52
C VAL A 132 -2.06 -6.71 -15.42
N LEU A 133 -1.35 -6.54 -16.53
CA LEU A 133 0.11 -6.54 -16.58
C LEU A 133 0.62 -5.10 -16.74
N SER A 134 1.29 -4.59 -15.72
CA SER A 134 2.04 -3.34 -15.78
C SER A 134 3.45 -3.60 -16.30
N ILE A 135 3.82 -2.87 -17.36
CA ILE A 135 5.21 -2.80 -17.86
C ILE A 135 5.85 -1.44 -17.61
N ASP A 136 5.17 -0.55 -16.88
CA ASP A 136 5.65 0.78 -16.50
C ASP A 136 6.69 0.66 -15.37
N SER A 137 7.85 0.05 -15.66
CA SER A 137 8.89 -0.24 -14.65
C SER A 137 10.28 0.22 -15.10
N ASP A 138 11.17 0.38 -14.12
CA ASP A 138 12.59 0.66 -14.31
C ASP A 138 13.21 -0.32 -15.31
N ASP A 139 12.95 -1.60 -15.09
CA ASP A 139 13.60 -2.70 -15.80
C ASP A 139 13.23 -2.72 -17.28
N THR A 140 11.96 -2.43 -17.58
CA THR A 140 11.49 -2.23 -18.95
C THR A 140 12.20 -1.05 -19.61
N GLN A 141 12.28 0.10 -18.93
CA GLN A 141 12.93 1.30 -19.46
C GLN A 141 14.44 1.09 -19.69
N PHE A 142 15.13 0.42 -18.76
CA PHE A 142 16.55 0.12 -18.89
C PHE A 142 16.83 -0.88 -20.01
N THR A 143 15.97 -1.90 -20.17
CA THR A 143 16.02 -2.86 -21.26
C THR A 143 15.87 -2.16 -22.61
N ILE A 144 14.84 -1.33 -22.77
CA ILE A 144 14.64 -0.52 -23.97
C ILE A 144 15.87 0.34 -24.26
N SER A 145 16.42 1.01 -23.24
CA SER A 145 17.62 1.84 -23.44
C SER A 145 18.84 1.02 -23.86
N ALA A 146 19.02 -0.20 -23.36
CA ALA A 146 20.12 -1.08 -23.75
C ALA A 146 19.97 -1.55 -25.21
N MET A 147 18.77 -1.95 -25.60
CA MET A 147 18.48 -2.40 -26.96
C MET A 147 18.59 -1.28 -27.99
N VAL A 148 18.08 -0.08 -27.69
CA VAL A 148 18.24 1.09 -28.58
C VAL A 148 19.72 1.41 -28.79
N ASN A 149 20.53 1.37 -27.73
CA ASN A 149 21.97 1.59 -27.85
C ASN A 149 22.64 0.52 -28.74
N GLU A 150 22.25 -0.75 -28.60
CA GLU A 150 22.79 -1.82 -29.44
C GLU A 150 22.38 -1.65 -30.90
N ALA A 151 21.10 -1.38 -31.17
CA ALA A 151 20.58 -1.14 -32.51
C ALA A 151 21.28 0.03 -33.21
N MET A 152 21.56 1.12 -32.48
CA MET A 152 22.33 2.26 -33.00
C MET A 152 23.78 1.87 -33.31
N LEU A 153 24.44 1.08 -32.45
CA LEU A 153 25.79 0.57 -32.71
C LEU A 153 25.82 -0.34 -33.95
N ARG A 154 24.79 -1.19 -34.14
CA ARG A 154 24.63 -2.04 -35.32
C ARG A 154 24.54 -1.20 -36.60
N ALA A 155 23.67 -0.20 -36.62
CA ALA A 155 23.52 0.71 -37.76
C ALA A 155 24.83 1.43 -38.13
N VAL A 156 25.57 1.92 -37.12
CA VAL A 156 26.90 2.55 -37.34
C VAL A 156 27.89 1.56 -37.96
N GLN A 157 27.93 0.32 -37.48
CA GLN A 157 28.87 -0.69 -37.95
C GLN A 157 28.57 -1.15 -39.39
N GLU A 158 27.29 -1.24 -39.76
CA GLU A 158 26.86 -1.56 -41.13
C GLU A 158 27.31 -0.47 -42.10
N ILE A 159 27.08 0.80 -41.76
CA ILE A 159 27.54 1.94 -42.55
C ILE A 159 29.08 1.96 -42.64
N GLU A 160 29.80 1.66 -41.55
CA GLU A 160 31.26 1.53 -41.58
C GLU A 160 31.74 0.43 -42.53
N THR A 161 31.04 -0.69 -42.57
CA THR A 161 31.34 -1.81 -43.48
C THR A 161 31.10 -1.41 -44.93
N GLN A 162 30.00 -0.73 -45.22
CA GLN A 162 29.71 -0.18 -46.55
C GLN A 162 30.78 0.82 -46.99
N ILE A 163 31.18 1.74 -46.10
CA ILE A 163 32.27 2.69 -46.35
C ILE A 163 33.59 1.97 -46.63
N MET A 164 33.93 0.91 -45.88
CA MET A 164 35.13 0.11 -46.15
C MET A 164 35.07 -0.56 -47.52
N HIS A 165 33.91 -1.10 -47.91
CA HIS A 165 33.73 -1.70 -49.22
C HIS A 165 33.86 -0.67 -50.36
N LEU A 166 33.29 0.52 -50.18
CA LEU A 166 33.44 1.65 -51.11
C LEU A 166 34.89 2.12 -51.22
N LYS A 167 35.62 2.20 -50.10
CA LYS A 167 37.08 2.49 -50.09
C LYS A 167 37.87 1.45 -50.90
N GLY A 168 37.61 0.17 -50.69
CA GLY A 168 38.25 -0.92 -51.47
C GLY A 168 37.97 -0.82 -52.97
N LYS A 169 36.71 -0.54 -53.35
CA LYS A 169 36.33 -0.27 -54.75
C LYS A 169 37.06 0.95 -55.33
N LYS A 170 37.12 2.05 -54.58
CA LYS A 170 37.85 3.27 -54.96
C LYS A 170 39.34 2.98 -55.18
N GLU A 171 39.98 2.26 -54.27
CA GLU A 171 41.39 1.86 -54.40
C GLU A 171 41.63 1.00 -55.63
N GLY A 172 40.75 0.04 -55.92
CA GLY A 172 40.81 -0.79 -57.14
C GLY A 172 40.70 0.02 -58.43
N TYR A 173 39.77 0.99 -58.49
CA TYR A 173 39.67 1.90 -59.64
C TYR A 173 40.87 2.84 -59.76
N LEU A 174 41.42 3.33 -58.65
CA LEU A 174 42.63 4.15 -58.64
C LEU A 174 43.88 3.37 -59.06
N ALA A 175 43.99 2.08 -58.71
CA ALA A 175 45.05 1.20 -59.17
C ALA A 175 44.94 0.97 -60.69
N THR A 176 43.75 0.60 -61.17
CA THR A 176 43.48 0.40 -62.61
C THR A 176 43.74 1.68 -63.43
N ARG A 177 43.40 2.86 -62.88
CA ARG A 177 43.70 4.16 -63.51
C ARG A 177 45.20 4.44 -63.54
N ARG A 178 45.93 4.12 -62.47
CA ARG A 178 47.40 4.25 -62.42
C ARG A 178 48.08 3.36 -63.46
N ASP A 179 47.64 2.11 -63.60
CA ASP A 179 48.20 1.18 -64.60
C ASP A 179 47.84 1.61 -66.03
N SER A 180 46.61 2.07 -66.26
CA SER A 180 46.20 2.67 -67.53
C SER A 180 47.03 3.92 -67.87
N GLY A 181 47.37 4.73 -66.87
CA GLY A 181 48.23 5.90 -66.99
C GLY A 181 49.68 5.56 -67.32
N LYS A 182 50.25 4.53 -66.67
CA LYS A 182 51.60 4.00 -66.99
C LYS A 182 51.66 3.51 -68.43
N ARG A 183 50.68 2.69 -68.84
CA ARG A 183 50.56 2.14 -70.19
C ARG A 183 50.36 3.25 -71.25
N LEU A 184 49.58 4.29 -70.92
CA LEU A 184 49.45 5.47 -71.76
C LEU A 184 50.79 6.21 -71.90
N GLY A 185 51.58 6.34 -70.83
CA GLY A 185 52.92 6.93 -70.85
C GLY A 185 53.93 6.15 -71.70
N GLU A 186 53.86 4.83 -71.69
CA GLU A 186 54.69 3.93 -72.52
C GLU A 186 54.33 4.06 -74.02
N ILE A 187 53.05 3.96 -74.36
CA ILE A 187 52.54 4.09 -75.73
C ILE A 187 52.76 5.52 -76.29
N SER A 188 52.85 6.52 -75.41
CA SER A 188 53.14 7.91 -75.80
C SER A 188 54.54 8.11 -76.38
N LYS A 189 55.49 7.22 -76.06
CA LYS A 189 56.89 7.27 -76.53
C LYS A 189 57.11 6.65 -77.91
N VAL A 190 56.13 5.92 -78.45
CA VAL A 190 56.19 5.27 -79.77
C VAL A 190 55.46 6.14 -80.82
N LYS A 191 56.08 6.45 -81.97
CA LYS A 191 55.44 7.20 -83.08
C LYS A 191 54.45 6.29 -83.84
N GLY A 192 53.16 6.63 -83.84
CA GLY A 192 52.17 6.07 -84.80
C GLY A 192 50.83 5.53 -84.26
N THR A 193 50.62 5.40 -82.95
CA THR A 193 49.41 4.74 -82.39
C THR A 193 48.38 5.72 -81.82
N SER A 194 47.47 6.26 -82.65
CA SER A 194 46.46 7.27 -82.21
C SER A 194 45.20 6.66 -81.57
N LYS A 195 44.76 5.48 -82.03
CA LYS A 195 43.49 4.85 -81.61
C LYS A 195 43.54 4.34 -80.17
N GLU A 196 44.62 3.64 -79.81
CA GLU A 196 44.80 3.06 -78.47
C GLU A 196 44.94 4.13 -77.38
N ARG A 197 45.62 5.25 -77.69
CA ARG A 197 45.70 6.42 -76.80
C ARG A 197 44.32 7.03 -76.51
N ARG A 198 43.45 7.12 -77.52
CA ARG A 198 42.09 7.65 -77.37
C ARG A 198 41.24 6.74 -76.46
N VAL A 199 41.37 5.42 -76.63
CA VAL A 199 40.67 4.42 -75.81
C VAL A 199 41.13 4.51 -74.34
N LEU A 200 42.43 4.55 -74.09
CA LEU A 200 42.97 4.66 -72.72
C LEU A 200 42.58 5.97 -72.03
N ARG A 201 42.59 7.11 -72.75
CA ARG A 201 42.10 8.40 -72.22
C ARG A 201 40.62 8.33 -71.85
N GLN A 202 39.79 7.71 -72.70
CA GLN A 202 38.37 7.54 -72.40
C GLN A 202 38.15 6.61 -71.20
N GLN A 203 38.93 5.53 -71.10
CA GLN A 203 38.89 4.61 -69.96
C GLN A 203 39.29 5.32 -68.65
N MET A 204 40.35 6.13 -68.67
CA MET A 204 40.76 6.93 -67.52
C MET A 204 39.68 7.93 -67.10
N LYS A 205 39.06 8.64 -68.06
CA LYS A 205 37.94 9.58 -67.79
C LYS A 205 36.72 8.86 -67.19
N ASN A 206 36.40 7.66 -67.69
CA ASN A 206 35.32 6.84 -67.12
C ASN A 206 35.64 6.37 -65.70
N LEU A 207 36.89 5.98 -65.42
CA LEU A 207 37.35 5.61 -64.08
C LEU A 207 37.32 6.81 -63.12
N GLU A 208 37.70 8.00 -63.56
CA GLU A 208 37.58 9.23 -62.76
C GLU A 208 36.13 9.54 -62.40
N LYS A 209 35.19 9.39 -63.34
CA LYS A 209 33.77 9.55 -63.06
C LYS A 209 33.29 8.53 -62.02
N ARG A 210 33.71 7.27 -62.12
CA ARG A 210 33.38 6.23 -61.13
C ARG A 210 33.96 6.51 -59.74
N VAL A 211 35.18 7.05 -59.67
CA VAL A 211 35.78 7.46 -58.39
C VAL A 211 35.00 8.61 -57.75
N ARG A 212 34.57 9.62 -58.54
CA ARG A 212 33.73 10.71 -58.03
C ARG A 212 32.40 10.21 -57.49
N ASN A 213 31.71 9.34 -58.22
CA ASN A 213 30.45 8.75 -57.74
C ASN A 213 30.64 8.01 -56.41
N ILE A 214 31.74 7.25 -56.24
CA ILE A 214 32.04 6.60 -54.96
C ILE A 214 32.32 7.62 -53.85
N ASP A 215 33.00 8.74 -54.16
CA ASP A 215 33.23 9.80 -53.18
C ASP A 215 31.93 10.49 -52.73
N ASP A 216 30.98 10.67 -53.65
CA ASP A 216 29.64 11.19 -53.33
C ASP A 216 28.86 10.18 -52.45
N GLU A 217 28.81 8.90 -52.84
CA GLU A 217 28.20 7.81 -52.05
C GLU A 217 28.84 7.67 -50.65
N MET A 218 30.17 7.77 -50.55
CA MET A 218 30.86 7.75 -49.27
C MET A 218 30.49 8.95 -48.40
N THR A 219 30.29 10.14 -48.99
CA THR A 219 29.90 11.36 -48.27
C THR A 219 28.49 11.24 -47.71
N GLU A 220 27.56 10.67 -48.48
CA GLU A 220 26.21 10.35 -48.01
C GLU A 220 26.26 9.37 -46.83
N GLN A 221 27.02 8.28 -46.96
CA GLN A 221 27.21 7.29 -45.90
C GLN A 221 27.86 7.87 -44.63
N TYR A 222 28.86 8.76 -44.75
CA TYR A 222 29.41 9.46 -43.58
C TYR A 222 28.39 10.39 -42.92
N THR A 223 27.53 11.03 -43.71
CA THR A 223 26.47 11.90 -43.20
C THR A 223 25.44 11.09 -42.44
N GLU A 224 25.00 9.97 -43.00
CA GLU A 224 24.09 9.02 -42.35
C GLU A 224 24.69 8.44 -41.06
N LYS A 225 25.96 8.03 -41.08
CA LYS A 225 26.68 7.55 -39.89
C LYS A 225 26.66 8.54 -38.73
N ASN A 226 26.79 9.84 -39.04
CA ASN A 226 26.80 10.88 -38.02
C ASN A 226 25.44 11.00 -37.31
N LEU A 227 24.33 10.72 -38.00
CA LEU A 227 22.99 10.73 -37.39
C LEU A 227 22.85 9.69 -36.26
N TYR A 228 23.54 8.55 -36.36
CA TYR A 228 23.54 7.50 -35.34
C TYR A 228 24.59 7.69 -34.22
N ARG A 229 25.51 8.64 -34.35
CA ARG A 229 26.49 8.99 -33.30
C ARG A 229 25.99 10.06 -32.34
N GLU A 230 24.77 10.54 -32.54
CA GLU A 230 24.28 11.78 -31.94
C GLU A 230 23.66 11.61 -30.54
N LYS A 231 23.82 12.64 -29.69
CA LYS A 231 23.31 12.67 -28.31
C LYS A 231 21.78 12.53 -28.26
N LYS A 232 21.23 11.98 -27.17
CA LYS A 232 19.78 11.78 -26.87
C LYS A 232 18.85 12.98 -27.14
N ALA A 233 19.38 14.19 -27.29
CA ALA A 233 18.62 15.42 -27.52
C ALA A 233 18.26 15.70 -28.99
N ARG A 234 18.70 14.87 -29.95
CA ARG A 234 18.45 15.13 -31.38
C ARG A 234 17.22 14.38 -31.94
N PRO A 235 16.46 14.98 -32.88
CA PRO A 235 15.17 14.44 -33.34
C PRO A 235 15.20 13.02 -33.91
N MET A 236 16.24 12.65 -34.68
CA MET A 236 16.33 11.31 -35.26
C MET A 236 16.50 10.22 -34.20
N HIS A 237 17.33 10.45 -33.17
CA HIS A 237 17.45 9.52 -32.05
C HIS A 237 16.11 9.35 -31.33
N GLN A 238 15.33 10.42 -31.16
CA GLN A 238 14.00 10.37 -30.54
C GLN A 238 13.00 9.59 -31.42
N LEU A 239 13.03 9.78 -32.73
CA LEU A 239 12.20 9.04 -33.69
C LEU A 239 12.48 7.53 -33.63
N PHE A 240 13.75 7.12 -33.72
CA PHE A 240 14.14 5.71 -33.63
C PHE A 240 13.77 5.10 -32.28
N THR A 241 13.99 5.83 -31.18
CA THR A 241 13.59 5.37 -29.84
C THR A 241 12.08 5.13 -29.79
N ARG A 242 11.28 6.04 -30.34
CA ARG A 242 9.82 5.91 -30.36
C ARG A 242 9.36 4.72 -31.18
N GLU A 243 9.92 4.52 -32.38
CA GLU A 243 9.59 3.37 -33.23
C GLU A 243 9.94 2.06 -32.54
N PHE A 244 11.14 1.98 -31.97
CA PHE A 244 11.59 0.81 -31.22
C PHE A 244 10.68 0.49 -30.02
N VAL A 245 10.36 1.49 -29.20
CA VAL A 245 9.43 1.34 -28.05
C VAL A 245 8.06 0.83 -28.53
N THR A 246 7.56 1.36 -29.64
CA THR A 246 6.27 0.93 -30.21
C THR A 246 6.30 -0.55 -30.58
N THR A 247 7.34 -0.98 -31.31
CA THR A 247 7.52 -2.39 -31.68
C THR A 247 7.67 -3.29 -30.45
N TYR A 248 8.44 -2.84 -29.45
CA TYR A 248 8.63 -3.58 -28.21
C TYR A 248 7.32 -3.77 -27.44
N TYR A 249 6.53 -2.69 -27.27
CA TYR A 249 5.22 -2.75 -26.61
C TYR A 249 4.21 -3.60 -27.37
N GLU A 250 4.31 -3.66 -28.70
CA GLU A 250 3.46 -4.51 -29.52
C GLU A 250 3.71 -6.01 -29.29
N ARG A 251 4.94 -6.39 -28.90
CA ARG A 251 5.25 -7.77 -28.47
C ARG A 251 4.51 -8.12 -27.17
N PHE A 252 4.53 -7.24 -26.18
CA PHE A 252 3.74 -7.43 -24.94
C PHE A 252 2.25 -7.44 -25.22
N ARG A 253 1.76 -6.57 -26.11
CA ARG A 253 0.33 -6.52 -26.46
C ARG A 253 -0.14 -7.86 -27.02
N LYS A 254 0.58 -8.43 -27.99
CA LYS A 254 0.26 -9.74 -28.57
C LYS A 254 0.22 -10.85 -27.51
N LEU A 255 1.17 -10.81 -26.58
CA LEU A 255 1.23 -11.77 -25.48
C LEU A 255 0.05 -11.63 -24.52
N CYS A 256 -0.28 -10.40 -24.15
CA CYS A 256 -1.42 -10.08 -23.30
C CYS A 256 -2.75 -10.48 -23.97
N GLU A 257 -2.93 -10.18 -25.25
CA GLU A 257 -4.10 -10.58 -26.05
C GLU A 257 -4.28 -12.11 -26.07
N LYS A 258 -3.20 -12.87 -26.24
CA LYS A 258 -3.20 -14.34 -26.21
C LYS A 258 -3.79 -14.90 -24.91
N HIS A 259 -3.50 -14.28 -23.76
CA HIS A 259 -3.94 -14.72 -22.43
C HIS A 259 -5.10 -13.93 -21.85
N GLN A 260 -5.73 -13.05 -22.65
CA GLN A 260 -6.80 -12.15 -22.21
C GLN A 260 -6.38 -11.27 -21.02
N VAL A 261 -5.14 -10.80 -21.01
CA VAL A 261 -4.57 -9.92 -19.99
C VAL A 261 -4.63 -8.48 -20.51
N GLU A 262 -4.95 -7.53 -19.62
CA GLU A 262 -4.92 -6.11 -19.94
C GLU A 262 -3.48 -5.59 -19.80
N LEU A 263 -2.97 -4.89 -20.80
CA LEU A 263 -1.64 -4.29 -20.77
C LEU A 263 -1.70 -2.83 -20.33
N VAL A 264 -0.96 -2.49 -19.28
CA VAL A 264 -0.79 -1.11 -18.78
C VAL A 264 0.65 -0.67 -19.00
N THR A 265 0.82 0.43 -19.72
CA THR A 265 2.14 0.96 -20.12
C THR A 265 2.52 2.25 -19.40
N SER A 266 1.65 2.76 -18.53
CA SER A 266 1.86 3.99 -17.76
C SER A 266 0.93 4.01 -16.53
N ALA A 267 1.30 4.77 -15.51
CA ALA A 267 0.41 5.10 -14.39
C ALA A 267 -1.00 5.52 -14.85
N GLY A 268 -2.02 5.09 -14.11
CA GLY A 268 -3.42 5.29 -14.49
C GLY A 268 -4.41 4.70 -13.50
N VAL A 269 -5.69 4.88 -13.77
CA VAL A 269 -6.77 4.33 -12.94
C VAL A 269 -7.20 2.98 -13.48
N LEU A 270 -7.16 1.98 -12.61
CA LEU A 270 -7.62 0.62 -12.85
C LEU A 270 -8.95 0.42 -12.12
N GLU A 271 -9.93 -0.17 -12.81
CA GLU A 271 -11.25 -0.45 -12.26
C GLU A 271 -11.44 -1.96 -12.17
N PHE A 272 -11.69 -2.46 -10.96
CA PHE A 272 -11.94 -3.88 -10.69
C PHE A 272 -13.29 -4.01 -10.00
N GLY A 273 -14.34 -4.32 -10.76
CA GLY A 273 -15.70 -4.32 -10.24
C GLY A 273 -16.07 -2.92 -9.74
N ALA A 274 -16.19 -2.74 -8.43
CA ALA A 274 -16.52 -1.46 -7.82
C ALA A 274 -15.36 -0.78 -7.08
N LEU A 275 -14.16 -1.38 -7.14
CA LEU A 275 -12.94 -0.84 -6.58
C LEU A 275 -12.17 -0.06 -7.67
N LYS A 276 -11.92 1.22 -7.43
CA LYS A 276 -11.10 2.08 -8.30
C LYS A 276 -9.74 2.37 -7.68
N ILE A 277 -8.68 1.97 -8.38
CA ILE A 277 -7.30 2.09 -7.94
C ILE A 277 -6.56 3.04 -8.87
N ASP A 278 -6.13 4.21 -8.39
CA ASP A 278 -5.06 4.97 -9.06
C ASP A 278 -3.76 4.23 -8.81
N TYR A 279 -3.24 3.56 -9.83
CA TYR A 279 -2.06 2.73 -9.80
C TYR A 279 -0.88 3.41 -10.50
N ALA A 280 0.30 3.30 -9.89
CA ALA A 280 1.56 3.62 -10.51
C ALA A 280 2.63 2.68 -9.98
N HIS A 281 3.63 2.36 -10.81
CA HIS A 281 4.82 1.67 -10.33
C HIS A 281 5.61 2.57 -9.36
N SER A 282 5.87 3.82 -9.76
CA SER A 282 6.48 4.85 -8.92
C SER A 282 5.95 6.24 -9.28
N ARG A 283 5.45 7.03 -8.31
CA ARG A 283 4.86 8.36 -8.57
C ARG A 283 5.86 9.50 -8.58
N ARG A 284 7.16 9.24 -8.64
CA ARG A 284 8.19 10.30 -8.67
C ARG A 284 8.94 10.32 -9.99
N ASP A 285 8.66 11.33 -10.80
CA ASP A 285 9.18 11.53 -12.17
C ASP A 285 10.72 11.63 -12.28
N ALA A 286 11.45 11.83 -11.18
CA ALA A 286 12.89 12.09 -11.22
C ALA A 286 13.78 10.91 -10.75
N SER A 287 13.24 9.94 -10.01
CA SER A 287 14.03 8.81 -9.55
C SER A 287 13.13 7.62 -9.27
N TRP A 288 13.17 6.64 -10.15
CA TRP A 288 12.77 5.26 -9.89
C TRP A 288 13.72 4.58 -8.87
N ALA A 289 14.30 5.34 -7.95
CA ALA A 289 15.22 4.83 -6.95
C ALA A 289 14.45 4.39 -5.71
N VAL A 290 14.94 3.35 -5.06
CA VAL A 290 14.48 2.95 -3.72
C VAL A 290 14.89 4.03 -2.72
N ILE A 291 13.91 4.73 -2.16
CA ILE A 291 14.12 5.82 -1.20
C ILE A 291 13.65 5.36 0.18
N ARG A 292 14.54 5.42 1.17
CA ARG A 292 14.19 5.17 2.57
C ARG A 292 13.20 6.24 3.06
N GLY A 293 12.11 5.82 3.70
CA GLY A 293 11.09 6.75 4.22
C GLY A 293 10.09 7.25 3.17
N ARG A 294 10.02 6.60 2.00
CA ARG A 294 9.14 6.93 0.87
C ARG A 294 7.70 7.21 1.26
N GLN A 295 7.16 6.48 2.23
CA GLN A 295 5.76 6.57 2.65
C GLN A 295 5.35 7.99 3.11
N LYS A 296 6.23 8.70 3.81
CA LYS A 296 5.94 10.07 4.31
C LYS A 296 5.90 11.09 3.16
N GLU A 297 6.84 10.97 2.22
CA GLU A 297 6.88 11.82 1.03
C GLU A 297 5.66 11.58 0.12
N LEU A 298 5.24 10.32 -0.03
CA LEU A 298 4.07 9.96 -0.83
C LEU A 298 2.82 10.67 -0.32
N VAL A 299 2.50 10.53 0.98
CA VAL A 299 1.32 11.18 1.60
C VAL A 299 1.36 12.70 1.41
N GLN A 300 2.51 13.33 1.62
CA GLN A 300 2.67 14.78 1.41
C GLN A 300 2.45 15.20 -0.05
N SER A 301 2.96 14.41 -1.01
CA SER A 301 2.84 14.70 -2.44
C SER A 301 1.41 14.56 -2.99
N LEU A 302 0.54 13.83 -2.29
CA LEU A 302 -0.85 13.63 -2.68
C LEU A 302 -1.76 14.74 -2.16
N HIS A 303 -1.38 15.46 -1.10
CA HIS A 303 -2.24 16.42 -0.42
C HIS A 303 -2.79 17.53 -1.35
N GLY A 304 -1.97 18.05 -2.27
CA GLY A 304 -2.42 19.06 -3.24
C GLY A 304 -3.31 18.54 -4.37
N ARG A 305 -3.56 17.23 -4.45
CA ARG A 305 -4.30 16.54 -5.52
C ARG A 305 -5.54 15.81 -5.00
N MET A 306 -5.86 15.92 -3.72
CA MET A 306 -6.95 15.15 -3.10
C MET A 306 -8.33 15.50 -3.67
N ASP A 307 -8.53 16.73 -4.13
CA ASP A 307 -9.77 17.16 -4.78
C ASP A 307 -10.04 16.39 -6.08
N ASP A 308 -9.02 16.19 -6.91
CA ASP A 308 -9.11 15.39 -8.15
C ASP A 308 -9.47 13.92 -7.84
N TYR A 309 -8.90 13.37 -6.76
CA TYR A 309 -9.19 12.00 -6.34
C TYR A 309 -10.66 11.81 -5.94
N VAL A 310 -11.25 12.80 -5.27
CA VAL A 310 -12.67 12.78 -4.91
C VAL A 310 -13.56 12.93 -6.15
N GLU A 311 -13.23 13.85 -7.06
CA GLU A 311 -13.99 14.05 -8.31
C GLU A 311 -13.97 12.80 -9.20
N ARG A 312 -12.88 12.03 -9.17
CA ARG A 312 -12.72 10.79 -9.95
C ARG A 312 -13.19 9.54 -9.21
N CYS A 313 -13.70 9.68 -7.98
CA CYS A 313 -14.15 8.59 -7.12
C CYS A 313 -13.06 7.51 -6.90
N ILE A 314 -11.81 7.93 -6.67
CA ILE A 314 -10.72 6.99 -6.41
C ILE A 314 -10.82 6.47 -4.98
N ASP A 315 -10.84 5.14 -4.83
CA ASP A 315 -10.86 4.49 -3.52
C ASP A 315 -9.44 4.35 -2.95
N VAL A 316 -8.49 4.00 -3.83
CA VAL A 316 -7.13 3.62 -3.46
C VAL A 316 -6.11 4.31 -4.35
N VAL A 317 -5.08 4.90 -3.74
CA VAL A 317 -3.83 5.26 -4.43
C VAL A 317 -2.79 4.21 -4.10
N LEU A 318 -2.36 3.46 -5.11
CA LEU A 318 -1.44 2.35 -5.00
C LEU A 318 -0.09 2.70 -5.66
N GLU A 319 1.01 2.54 -4.93
CA GLU A 319 2.36 2.35 -5.48
C GLU A 319 2.75 0.88 -5.42
N SER A 320 3.57 0.46 -6.38
CA SER A 320 4.07 -0.91 -6.39
C SER A 320 5.07 -1.19 -5.26
N GLY A 321 5.44 -2.46 -5.11
CA GLY A 321 6.43 -2.96 -4.15
C GLY A 321 7.88 -2.63 -4.50
N HIS A 322 8.12 -1.83 -5.54
CA HIS A 322 9.45 -1.36 -5.94
C HIS A 322 10.28 -0.78 -4.79
N HIS A 323 9.63 -0.16 -3.81
CA HIS A 323 10.29 0.44 -2.65
C HIS A 323 10.61 -0.55 -1.52
N GLY A 324 10.04 -1.75 -1.53
CA GLY A 324 10.22 -2.77 -0.50
C GLY A 324 9.53 -2.45 0.84
N ILE A 325 8.55 -1.56 0.84
CA ILE A 325 7.86 -1.07 2.05
C ILE A 325 6.38 -1.48 1.96
N GLY A 326 5.92 -2.35 2.86
CA GLY A 326 4.49 -2.59 3.06
C GLY A 326 3.88 -1.48 3.89
N PHE A 327 2.95 -0.72 3.29
CA PHE A 327 2.36 0.46 3.93
C PHE A 327 0.90 0.64 3.55
N ARG A 328 0.09 1.08 4.51
CA ARG A 328 -1.27 1.55 4.27
C ARG A 328 -1.59 2.75 5.16
N LYS A 329 -2.25 3.77 4.62
CA LYS A 329 -2.78 4.91 5.40
C LYS A 329 -4.19 5.27 4.95
N LEU A 330 -5.12 5.41 5.90
CA LEU A 330 -6.40 6.08 5.65
C LEU A 330 -6.20 7.59 5.81
N GLN A 331 -6.37 8.31 4.71
CA GLN A 331 -6.16 9.74 4.67
C GLN A 331 -7.45 10.48 4.35
N LYS A 332 -7.84 11.37 5.26
CA LYS A 332 -8.92 12.29 4.99
C LYS A 332 -8.50 13.31 3.92
N VAL A 333 -9.41 13.60 2.99
CA VAL A 333 -9.11 14.47 1.84
C VAL A 333 -9.14 15.96 2.23
N LYS A 334 -10.12 16.37 3.05
CA LYS A 334 -10.32 17.77 3.45
C LYS A 334 -10.71 17.86 4.92
N ASP A 335 -10.17 18.85 5.62
CA ASP A 335 -10.68 19.23 6.93
C ASP A 335 -12.04 19.92 6.81
N VAL A 336 -12.97 19.60 7.72
CA VAL A 336 -14.22 20.37 7.84
C VAL A 336 -14.09 21.31 9.04
N PRO A 337 -14.36 22.62 8.88
CA PRO A 337 -14.22 23.57 9.99
C PRO A 337 -15.00 23.22 11.26
N SER A 338 -16.09 22.46 11.17
CA SER A 338 -16.90 22.00 12.30
C SER A 338 -16.21 20.99 13.21
N GLU A 339 -15.27 20.20 12.69
CA GLU A 339 -14.52 19.23 13.49
C GLU A 339 -13.38 19.88 14.27
N VAL A 340 -12.98 21.09 13.85
CA VAL A 340 -11.75 21.72 14.29
C VAL A 340 -11.99 23.02 15.06
N ASN A 341 -13.06 23.75 14.75
CA ASN A 341 -13.41 24.92 15.54
C ASN A 341 -14.18 24.46 16.78
N PHE A 342 -13.57 24.59 17.96
CA PHE A 342 -14.16 24.37 19.29
C PHE A 342 -15.61 24.87 19.51
N LYS A 343 -16.16 25.70 18.62
CA LYS A 343 -17.54 26.17 18.64
C LYS A 343 -18.59 25.05 18.56
N ASN A 344 -18.25 23.91 17.96
CA ASN A 344 -19.18 22.80 17.72
C ASN A 344 -18.78 21.50 18.43
N GLN A 345 -17.75 21.52 19.29
CA GLN A 345 -17.25 20.30 19.93
C GLN A 345 -18.23 19.74 20.99
N SER A 346 -19.05 20.60 21.61
CA SER A 346 -20.17 20.17 22.43
C SER A 346 -21.38 19.65 21.64
N VAL A 347 -21.32 19.59 20.29
CA VAL A 347 -22.42 19.11 19.44
C VAL A 347 -22.50 17.58 19.45
N TYR A 348 -23.69 17.01 19.66
CA TYR A 348 -23.91 15.55 19.63
C TYR A 348 -23.70 14.94 18.23
N ASN A 349 -24.13 15.65 17.19
CA ASN A 349 -23.97 15.26 15.79
C ASN A 349 -23.22 16.35 14.99
N PRO A 350 -21.89 16.49 15.15
CA PRO A 350 -21.12 17.45 14.40
C PRO A 350 -21.00 17.02 12.92
N THR A 351 -21.02 17.95 11.98
CA THR A 351 -20.70 17.63 10.57
C THR A 351 -19.26 17.16 10.47
N ILE A 352 -19.06 15.99 9.86
CA ILE A 352 -17.76 15.41 9.60
C ILE A 352 -17.47 15.34 8.11
N GLY A 353 -16.19 15.32 7.76
CA GLY A 353 -15.79 15.17 6.36
C GLY A 353 -15.96 13.73 5.90
N GLU A 354 -16.68 13.54 4.81
CA GLU A 354 -17.06 12.22 4.30
C GLU A 354 -16.00 11.58 3.40
N ALA A 355 -15.20 12.39 2.70
CA ALA A 355 -14.22 11.89 1.73
C ALA A 355 -12.93 11.42 2.40
N THR A 356 -12.63 10.13 2.24
CA THR A 356 -11.36 9.51 2.62
C THR A 356 -10.76 8.74 1.44
N LEU A 357 -9.45 8.59 1.47
CA LEU A 357 -8.67 7.87 0.46
C LEU A 357 -7.76 6.87 1.18
N THR A 358 -7.62 5.66 0.64
CA THR A 358 -6.64 4.69 1.14
C THR A 358 -5.37 4.76 0.31
N ILE A 359 -4.24 5.09 0.94
CA ILE A 359 -2.93 5.11 0.30
C ILE A 359 -2.23 3.80 0.62
N VAL A 360 -1.74 3.08 -0.38
CA VAL A 360 -1.11 1.76 -0.22
C VAL A 360 0.23 1.72 -0.96
N MET A 361 1.24 1.12 -0.33
CA MET A 361 2.45 0.65 -0.99
C MET A 361 2.49 -0.87 -0.85
N ALA A 362 2.54 -1.57 -1.98
CA ALA A 362 2.48 -3.03 -2.00
C ALA A 362 3.77 -3.67 -1.49
N LEU A 363 3.68 -4.94 -1.10
CA LEU A 363 4.85 -5.78 -0.86
C LEU A 363 5.41 -6.31 -2.19
N PRO A 364 6.73 -6.35 -2.40
CA PRO A 364 7.34 -7.11 -3.48
C PRO A 364 7.25 -8.62 -3.21
N PHE A 365 7.04 -9.43 -4.25
CA PHE A 365 6.99 -10.88 -4.17
C PHE A 365 8.35 -11.50 -4.54
N GLU A 366 9.31 -11.39 -3.62
CA GLU A 366 10.72 -11.76 -3.87
C GLU A 366 11.28 -12.68 -2.78
N ASP A 367 12.09 -13.67 -3.16
CA ASP A 367 12.79 -14.57 -2.22
C ASP A 367 14.01 -13.88 -1.60
N GLN A 368 13.81 -13.31 -0.41
CA GLN A 368 14.83 -12.54 0.29
C GLN A 368 16.00 -13.38 0.79
N GLU A 369 15.81 -14.69 1.00
CA GLU A 369 16.91 -15.58 1.39
C GLU A 369 17.88 -15.75 0.23
N LYS A 370 17.38 -16.07 -0.96
CA LYS A 370 18.20 -16.15 -2.18
C LYS A 370 18.88 -14.82 -2.51
N ILE A 371 18.17 -13.70 -2.39
CA ILE A 371 18.75 -12.36 -2.56
C ILE A 371 19.86 -12.10 -1.51
N SER A 372 19.68 -12.56 -0.27
CA SER A 372 20.70 -12.43 0.78
C SER A 372 21.97 -13.23 0.46
N GLU A 373 21.82 -14.46 -0.03
CA GLU A 373 22.96 -15.29 -0.48
C GLU A 373 23.74 -14.63 -1.61
N PHE A 374 23.00 -14.01 -2.54
CA PHE A 374 23.55 -13.26 -3.66
C PHE A 374 24.31 -12.00 -3.20
N THR A 375 23.79 -11.26 -2.21
CA THR A 375 24.38 -10.00 -1.71
C THR A 375 25.60 -10.18 -0.78
N ILE A 376 25.64 -11.27 0.00
CA ILE A 376 26.74 -11.56 0.95
C ILE A 376 27.97 -12.14 0.23
N GLY A 377 27.87 -12.48 -1.05
CA GLY A 377 29.00 -13.01 -1.83
C GLY A 377 29.35 -14.46 -1.49
N LYS A 378 28.40 -15.21 -0.92
CA LYS A 378 28.49 -16.67 -0.82
C LYS A 378 28.51 -17.35 -2.20
N GLN A 379 28.09 -16.63 -3.24
CA GLN A 379 28.39 -16.94 -4.64
C GLN A 379 29.60 -16.08 -5.11
N PRO A 380 30.73 -16.69 -5.52
CA PRO A 380 31.98 -15.97 -5.73
C PRO A 380 32.07 -15.42 -7.16
N ILE A 381 31.72 -14.17 -7.45
CA ILE A 381 32.03 -13.59 -8.77
C ILE A 381 32.40 -12.10 -8.69
N ARG A 382 33.68 -11.80 -8.97
CA ARG A 382 34.15 -10.45 -9.31
C ARG A 382 33.75 -10.14 -10.76
N MET A 383 33.20 -8.95 -11.01
CA MET A 383 33.00 -8.47 -12.39
C MET A 383 34.28 -7.88 -12.99
N SER A 384 34.29 -7.71 -14.32
CA SER A 384 35.36 -7.01 -15.04
C SER A 384 35.57 -5.59 -14.48
N GLY A 385 36.78 -5.33 -14.00
CA GLY A 385 37.17 -4.08 -13.33
C GLY A 385 37.18 -4.10 -11.79
N GLY A 386 36.91 -5.24 -11.14
CA GLY A 386 37.23 -5.44 -9.72
C GLY A 386 36.19 -4.97 -8.70
N LYS A 387 35.01 -4.50 -9.13
CA LYS A 387 33.92 -4.18 -8.21
C LYS A 387 33.15 -5.45 -7.81
N PRO A 388 32.95 -5.70 -6.51
CA PRO A 388 32.06 -6.77 -6.04
C PRO A 388 30.62 -6.53 -6.52
N MET A 389 29.92 -7.60 -6.87
CA MET A 389 28.55 -7.54 -7.41
C MET A 389 27.57 -6.76 -6.52
N ASN A 390 27.70 -6.91 -5.19
CA ASN A 390 26.91 -6.20 -4.19
C ASN A 390 27.18 -4.67 -4.13
N THR A 391 28.17 -4.15 -4.85
CA THR A 391 28.46 -2.70 -4.96
C THR A 391 27.83 -2.07 -6.20
N ARG A 392 27.21 -2.86 -7.10
CA ARG A 392 26.45 -2.34 -8.25
C ARG A 392 25.05 -1.96 -7.79
N LYS A 393 24.54 -0.81 -8.24
CA LYS A 393 23.18 -0.35 -7.92
C LYS A 393 22.15 -1.17 -8.71
N HIS A 394 21.21 -1.80 -8.01
CA HIS A 394 20.02 -2.47 -8.54
C HIS A 394 18.90 -2.33 -7.51
N ALA A 395 17.65 -2.14 -7.96
CA ALA A 395 16.51 -1.88 -7.08
C ALA A 395 16.33 -2.98 -6.03
N VAL A 396 16.33 -4.25 -6.43
CA VAL A 396 16.31 -5.44 -5.55
C VAL A 396 17.36 -5.36 -4.42
N ILE A 397 18.60 -4.98 -4.74
CA ILE A 397 19.70 -4.91 -3.77
C ILE A 397 19.54 -3.70 -2.86
N ASP A 398 19.12 -2.56 -3.40
CA ASP A 398 18.87 -1.34 -2.65
C ASP A 398 17.67 -1.54 -1.70
N ARG A 399 16.61 -2.24 -2.13
CA ARG A 399 15.51 -2.73 -1.29
C ARG A 399 16.05 -3.59 -0.14
N HIS A 400 16.78 -4.66 -0.46
CA HIS A 400 17.28 -5.59 0.55
C HIS A 400 18.17 -4.91 1.60
N LYS A 401 19.04 -3.99 1.18
CA LYS A 401 19.90 -3.20 2.09
C LYS A 401 19.13 -2.21 2.98
N ASN A 402 17.92 -1.84 2.57
CA ASN A 402 17.04 -0.90 3.29
C ASN A 402 15.96 -1.63 4.11
N ASP A 403 16.23 -2.86 4.56
CA ASP A 403 15.31 -3.69 5.36
C ASP A 403 13.95 -3.92 4.69
N ALA A 404 13.95 -4.14 3.37
CA ALA A 404 12.73 -4.46 2.64
C ALA A 404 12.02 -5.70 3.21
N VAL A 405 10.70 -5.71 3.05
CA VAL A 405 9.81 -6.84 3.38
C VAL A 405 9.26 -7.44 2.10
N SER A 406 8.95 -8.73 2.11
CA SER A 406 8.43 -9.44 0.93
C SER A 406 7.17 -10.23 1.26
N GLY A 407 6.28 -10.36 0.28
CA GLY A 407 5.00 -11.02 0.42
C GLY A 407 3.99 -10.59 -0.64
N VAL A 408 2.71 -10.68 -0.30
CA VAL A 408 1.60 -10.26 -1.16
C VAL A 408 0.74 -9.24 -0.44
N THR A 409 0.34 -8.18 -1.15
CA THR A 409 -0.68 -7.24 -0.71
C THR A 409 -1.98 -7.52 -1.43
N ILE A 410 -3.08 -7.66 -0.69
CA ILE A 410 -4.42 -7.83 -1.22
C ILE A 410 -5.26 -6.63 -0.75
N ILE A 411 -6.07 -6.10 -1.66
CA ILE A 411 -6.91 -4.93 -1.41
C ILE A 411 -8.36 -5.34 -1.70
N SER A 412 -9.25 -5.10 -0.76
CA SER A 412 -10.67 -5.42 -0.93
C SER A 412 -11.59 -4.26 -0.57
N LYS A 413 -12.72 -4.18 -1.27
CA LYS A 413 -13.83 -3.27 -0.99
C LYS A 413 -15.06 -4.12 -0.70
N ASP A 414 -15.65 -3.92 0.47
CA ASP A 414 -16.85 -4.66 0.88
C ASP A 414 -18.15 -4.02 0.37
N VAL A 415 -19.28 -4.65 0.72
CA VAL A 415 -20.62 -4.19 0.32
C VAL A 415 -21.01 -2.81 0.86
N GLU A 416 -20.35 -2.37 1.93
CA GLU A 416 -20.55 -1.05 2.55
C GLU A 416 -19.59 0.00 1.98
N GLY A 417 -18.74 -0.38 1.02
CA GLY A 417 -17.77 0.49 0.37
C GLY A 417 -16.49 0.71 1.18
N LEU A 418 -16.27 -0.05 2.26
CA LEU A 418 -15.09 0.09 3.12
C LEU A 418 -13.89 -0.66 2.53
N ILE A 419 -12.72 -0.03 2.57
CA ILE A 419 -11.47 -0.58 2.02
C ILE A 419 -10.68 -1.31 3.11
N ALA A 420 -10.40 -2.58 2.87
CA ALA A 420 -9.50 -3.38 3.68
C ALA A 420 -8.20 -3.72 2.92
N THR A 421 -7.13 -3.92 3.68
CA THR A 421 -5.85 -4.39 3.15
C THR A 421 -5.37 -5.60 3.91
N GLU A 422 -4.84 -6.58 3.17
CA GLU A 422 -4.25 -7.78 3.70
C GLU A 422 -2.77 -7.85 3.30
N GLN A 423 -1.90 -8.15 4.24
CA GLN A 423 -0.49 -8.44 4.02
C GLN A 423 -0.22 -9.88 4.46
N ARG A 424 0.34 -10.68 3.55
CA ARG A 424 0.83 -12.04 3.83
C ARG A 424 2.31 -12.13 3.51
N GLN A 425 3.11 -12.61 4.45
CA GLN A 425 4.56 -12.73 4.28
C GLN A 425 4.94 -13.78 3.22
N TYR A 426 6.09 -13.58 2.57
CA TYR A 426 6.59 -14.49 1.55
C TYR A 426 6.81 -15.91 2.08
N GLN A 427 7.25 -16.05 3.33
CA GLN A 427 7.52 -17.33 3.98
C GLN A 427 6.32 -18.29 3.92
N ASP A 428 5.10 -17.77 4.04
CA ASP A 428 3.87 -18.58 4.03
C ASP A 428 3.63 -19.26 2.68
N PHE A 429 4.12 -18.66 1.58
CA PHE A 429 4.02 -19.25 0.25
C PHE A 429 5.13 -20.28 0.02
N LEU A 430 6.30 -20.04 0.60
CA LEU A 430 7.45 -20.94 0.50
C LEU A 430 7.21 -22.27 1.21
N ASP A 431 6.69 -22.24 2.44
CA ASP A 431 6.43 -23.44 3.24
C ASP A 431 5.03 -24.06 3.01
N GLY A 432 4.18 -23.41 2.21
CA GLY A 432 2.83 -23.87 1.88
C GLY A 432 1.78 -23.51 2.95
N ALA A 433 2.16 -22.83 4.03
CA ALA A 433 1.22 -22.43 5.08
C ALA A 433 0.15 -21.44 4.59
N ALA A 434 0.35 -20.76 3.46
CA ALA A 434 -0.66 -19.91 2.82
C ALA A 434 -1.89 -20.70 2.31
N LEU A 435 -1.74 -22.01 2.07
CA LEU A 435 -2.84 -22.91 1.68
C LEU A 435 -3.64 -23.42 2.87
N GLN A 436 -3.08 -23.32 4.08
CA GLN A 436 -3.71 -23.79 5.30
C GLN A 436 -4.61 -22.68 5.85
N GLN A 437 -5.77 -22.49 5.22
CA GLN A 437 -6.75 -21.53 5.72
C GLN A 437 -7.46 -22.08 6.97
N PRO A 438 -7.68 -21.23 8.00
CA PRO A 438 -8.48 -21.63 9.14
C PRO A 438 -9.94 -21.86 8.73
N GLN A 439 -10.67 -22.64 9.53
CA GLN A 439 -12.12 -22.80 9.34
C GLN A 439 -12.87 -21.51 9.66
N GLU A 440 -12.36 -20.75 10.63
CA GLU A 440 -12.94 -19.51 11.14
C GLU A 440 -11.81 -18.50 11.36
N TYR A 441 -12.01 -17.26 10.94
CA TYR A 441 -11.11 -16.13 11.25
C TYR A 441 -11.57 -15.40 12.51
N ALA A 442 -10.61 -14.94 13.31
CA ALA A 442 -10.88 -14.12 14.49
C ALA A 442 -10.79 -12.64 14.13
N ILE A 443 -11.87 -11.90 14.37
CA ILE A 443 -11.94 -10.44 14.25
C ILE A 443 -11.72 -9.85 15.64
N ILE A 444 -10.76 -8.93 15.72
CA ILE A 444 -10.57 -8.08 16.89
C ILE A 444 -10.89 -6.65 16.49
N CYS A 445 -11.84 -6.06 17.20
CA CYS A 445 -12.18 -4.65 17.03
C CYS A 445 -11.29 -3.82 17.96
N VAL A 446 -10.74 -2.73 17.43
CA VAL A 446 -9.82 -1.87 18.17
C VAL A 446 -10.26 -0.42 18.06
N SER A 447 -10.16 0.29 19.18
CA SER A 447 -10.31 1.73 19.24
C SER A 447 -9.18 2.38 20.04
N SER A 448 -9.01 3.68 19.82
CA SER A 448 -8.14 4.54 20.62
C SER A 448 -8.82 5.90 20.79
N ASP A 449 -8.55 6.53 21.93
CA ASP A 449 -8.94 7.88 22.32
C ASP A 449 -10.42 8.20 22.05
N GLU A 450 -11.25 7.78 22.98
CA GLU A 450 -12.68 8.09 22.98
C GLU A 450 -12.96 9.44 23.66
N HIS A 451 -12.09 9.85 24.60
CA HIS A 451 -12.21 11.07 25.41
C HIS A 451 -13.63 11.25 26.01
N ILE A 452 -14.19 10.17 26.55
CA ILE A 452 -15.53 10.16 27.16
C ILE A 452 -15.64 11.27 28.19
N ALA A 453 -16.77 11.99 28.15
CA ALA A 453 -17.09 13.11 29.02
C ALA A 453 -16.28 14.40 28.78
N SER A 454 -15.49 14.45 27.70
CA SER A 454 -14.86 15.69 27.23
C SER A 454 -15.70 16.41 26.15
N PRO A 455 -15.37 17.68 25.86
CA PRO A 455 -15.85 18.34 24.64
C PRO A 455 -15.34 17.69 23.35
N GLU A 456 -14.25 16.94 23.38
CA GLU A 456 -13.67 16.29 22.19
C GLU A 456 -14.39 14.99 21.84
N GLU A 457 -15.20 14.44 22.76
CA GLU A 457 -15.99 13.22 22.54
C GLU A 457 -16.88 13.33 21.29
N ASN A 458 -16.69 12.42 20.32
CA ASN A 458 -17.59 12.29 19.18
C ASN A 458 -18.60 11.15 19.42
N VAL A 459 -19.71 11.49 20.07
CA VAL A 459 -20.64 10.49 20.63
C VAL A 459 -21.26 9.58 19.56
N LEU A 460 -21.69 10.13 18.43
CA LEU A 460 -22.28 9.31 17.36
C LEU A 460 -21.25 8.39 16.70
N VAL A 461 -20.00 8.82 16.56
CA VAL A 461 -18.92 7.96 16.05
C VAL A 461 -18.65 6.82 17.03
N ARG A 462 -18.53 7.11 18.32
CA ARG A 462 -18.36 6.11 19.38
C ARG A 462 -19.54 5.12 19.42
N ASP A 463 -20.76 5.63 19.42
CA ASP A 463 -21.98 4.79 19.48
C ASP A 463 -22.15 3.97 18.19
N GLY A 464 -21.72 4.49 17.05
CA GLY A 464 -21.66 3.75 15.79
C GLY A 464 -20.64 2.62 15.81
N PHE A 465 -19.47 2.85 16.42
CA PHE A 465 -18.48 1.79 16.61
C PHE A 465 -19.01 0.68 17.52
N VAL A 466 -19.69 1.02 18.62
CA VAL A 466 -20.40 0.05 19.47
C VAL A 466 -21.48 -0.70 18.69
N ALA A 467 -22.30 0.00 17.91
CA ALA A 467 -23.36 -0.62 17.12
C ALA A 467 -22.79 -1.62 16.11
N GLN A 468 -21.70 -1.25 15.43
CA GLN A 468 -21.01 -2.13 14.50
C GLN A 468 -20.41 -3.34 15.20
N TYR A 469 -19.81 -3.15 16.38
CA TYR A 469 -19.28 -4.25 17.19
C TYR A 469 -20.36 -5.28 17.54
N LEU A 470 -21.48 -4.82 18.08
CA LEU A 470 -22.60 -5.68 18.47
C LEU A 470 -23.23 -6.37 17.25
N PHE A 471 -23.36 -5.66 16.12
CA PHE A 471 -23.83 -6.26 14.88
C PHE A 471 -22.94 -7.43 14.44
N LEU A 472 -21.61 -7.27 14.48
CA LEU A 472 -20.64 -8.29 14.07
C LEU A 472 -20.53 -9.46 15.05
N LEU A 473 -20.89 -9.27 16.33
CA LEU A 473 -21.01 -10.37 17.28
C LEU A 473 -22.19 -11.30 16.96
N GLU A 474 -23.26 -10.76 16.37
CA GLU A 474 -24.42 -11.55 15.91
C GLU A 474 -24.25 -12.06 14.46
N ASN A 475 -23.50 -11.34 13.63
CA ASN A 475 -23.38 -11.59 12.20
C ASN A 475 -21.92 -11.78 11.80
N ALA A 476 -21.55 -13.01 11.45
CA ALA A 476 -20.22 -13.29 10.93
C ALA A 476 -20.00 -12.60 9.57
N LEU A 477 -18.78 -12.10 9.36
CA LEU A 477 -18.34 -11.70 8.02
C LEU A 477 -17.88 -12.92 7.24
N THR A 478 -17.85 -12.82 5.91
CA THR A 478 -17.18 -13.78 5.05
C THR A 478 -15.88 -13.17 4.56
N ILE A 479 -14.77 -13.88 4.76
CA ILE A 479 -13.43 -13.48 4.34
C ILE A 479 -12.74 -14.69 3.75
N ASN A 480 -12.30 -14.59 2.50
CA ASN A 480 -11.72 -15.73 1.76
C ASN A 480 -12.69 -16.92 1.70
N GLY A 481 -14.00 -16.67 1.63
CA GLY A 481 -15.02 -17.72 1.70
C GLY A 481 -15.13 -18.45 3.05
N LYS A 482 -14.49 -17.94 4.11
CA LYS A 482 -14.58 -18.47 5.49
C LYS A 482 -15.31 -17.49 6.40
N GLU A 483 -15.95 -18.01 7.44
CA GLU A 483 -16.55 -17.16 8.46
C GLU A 483 -15.46 -16.43 9.24
N ALA A 484 -15.69 -15.16 9.52
CA ALA A 484 -14.89 -14.34 10.41
C ALA A 484 -15.79 -13.80 11.53
N ARG A 485 -15.46 -14.10 12.77
CA ARG A 485 -16.27 -13.73 13.94
C ARG A 485 -15.51 -12.85 14.90
N VAL A 486 -16.23 -11.95 15.56
CA VAL A 486 -15.66 -11.13 16.63
C VAL A 486 -15.28 -12.02 17.81
N GLN A 487 -14.00 -11.99 18.17
CA GLN A 487 -13.45 -12.74 19.30
C GLN A 487 -12.97 -11.81 20.42
N GLY A 488 -12.72 -10.53 20.15
CA GLY A 488 -12.27 -9.63 21.19
C GLY A 488 -12.39 -8.15 20.87
N PHE A 489 -12.17 -7.35 21.90
CA PHE A 489 -12.11 -5.90 21.83
C PHE A 489 -10.85 -5.38 22.53
N ILE A 490 -10.20 -4.40 21.92
CA ILE A 490 -9.03 -3.71 22.47
C ILE A 490 -9.29 -2.20 22.49
N SER A 491 -9.16 -1.58 23.66
CA SER A 491 -9.03 -0.13 23.78
C SER A 491 -7.57 0.22 24.09
N ALA A 492 -6.96 1.03 23.23
CA ALA A 492 -5.52 1.30 23.22
C ALA A 492 -5.18 2.80 23.39
N GLY A 493 -6.02 3.57 24.08
CA GLY A 493 -5.68 4.96 24.38
C GLY A 493 -6.54 5.68 25.42
N ASP A 494 -6.65 7.01 25.28
CA ASP A 494 -7.33 7.86 26.27
C ASP A 494 -8.85 7.65 26.25
N THR A 495 -9.36 6.71 27.06
CA THR A 495 -10.79 6.44 27.09
C THR A 495 -11.58 7.60 27.70
N ALA A 496 -11.07 8.27 28.72
CA ALA A 496 -11.57 9.52 29.24
C ALA A 496 -10.48 10.61 29.28
N GLU A 497 -10.95 11.86 29.28
CA GLU A 497 -10.08 13.00 29.56
C GLU A 497 -10.26 13.50 31.00
N ALA A 498 -9.15 13.87 31.65
CA ALA A 498 -9.16 14.67 32.86
C ALA A 498 -9.76 16.07 32.64
N ASN A 499 -10.49 16.54 33.65
CA ASN A 499 -11.02 17.90 33.67
C ASN A 499 -9.92 18.95 33.65
N SER A 500 -9.75 19.64 32.52
CA SER A 500 -8.80 20.75 32.40
C SER A 500 -9.37 22.05 32.98
N ARG A 501 -8.63 22.69 33.91
CA ARG A 501 -8.95 24.08 34.35
C ARG A 501 -9.01 25.08 33.19
N ARG A 502 -8.34 24.80 32.06
CA ARG A 502 -8.39 25.66 30.86
C ARG A 502 -9.71 25.53 30.09
N TRP A 503 -10.42 24.42 30.21
CA TRP A 503 -11.77 24.26 29.66
C TRP A 503 -12.78 25.08 30.46
N ASN A 504 -12.59 25.18 31.78
CA ASN A 504 -13.42 26.02 32.65
C ASN A 504 -13.42 27.49 32.25
N HIS A 505 -12.35 28.02 31.64
CA HIS A 505 -12.30 29.40 31.17
C HIS A 505 -13.08 29.65 29.87
N ARG A 506 -13.65 28.62 29.23
CA ARG A 506 -14.50 28.77 28.03
C ARG A 506 -15.98 28.91 28.40
N TYR A 507 -16.26 29.80 29.36
CA TYR A 507 -17.59 30.21 29.84
C TYR A 507 -18.57 30.67 28.75
N HIS A 508 -18.15 30.81 27.49
CA HIS A 508 -18.96 31.33 26.39
C HIS A 508 -20.09 30.39 25.91
N TYR A 509 -20.25 29.19 26.50
CA TYR A 509 -21.25 28.19 26.09
C TYR A 509 -22.13 27.62 27.22
N LYS A 510 -21.89 28.00 28.49
CA LYS A 510 -22.77 27.58 29.59
C LYS A 510 -24.03 28.44 29.55
N ARG A 511 -25.18 27.83 29.23
CA ARG A 511 -26.50 28.46 29.18
C ARG A 511 -27.11 28.54 30.58
N SER A 512 -28.03 29.48 30.83
CA SER A 512 -28.74 29.52 32.13
C SER A 512 -29.57 28.24 32.29
N PRO A 513 -29.55 27.58 33.48
CA PRO A 513 -30.41 26.44 33.77
C PRO A 513 -31.90 26.75 33.55
N GLU A 514 -32.35 27.96 33.87
CA GLU A 514 -33.72 28.43 33.69
C GLU A 514 -34.08 28.57 32.20
N GLU A 515 -33.15 29.06 31.36
CA GLU A 515 -33.32 29.10 29.90
C GLU A 515 -33.43 27.70 29.30
N VAL A 516 -32.55 26.78 29.73
CA VAL A 516 -32.57 25.37 29.28
C VAL A 516 -33.85 24.67 29.73
N LEU A 517 -34.29 24.91 30.97
CA LEU A 517 -35.52 24.34 31.51
C LEU A 517 -36.75 24.84 30.74
N SER A 518 -36.85 26.15 30.50
CA SER A 518 -37.94 26.76 29.71
C SER A 518 -37.99 26.20 28.29
N GLU A 519 -36.83 26.11 27.61
CA GLU A 519 -36.76 25.52 26.28
C GLU A 519 -37.12 24.04 26.26
N ASN A 520 -36.70 23.27 27.25
CA ASN A 520 -37.06 21.86 27.35
C ASN A 520 -38.57 21.67 27.56
N PHE A 521 -39.23 22.50 28.38
CA PHE A 521 -40.69 22.49 28.50
C PHE A 521 -41.39 22.85 27.18
N ASP A 522 -40.89 23.87 26.48
CA ASP A 522 -41.40 24.27 25.16
C ASP A 522 -41.22 23.16 24.10
N LEU A 523 -40.11 22.45 24.13
CA LEU A 523 -39.84 21.34 23.23
C LEU A 523 -40.71 20.13 23.54
N ILE A 524 -40.81 19.74 24.82
CA ILE A 524 -41.63 18.60 25.26
C ILE A 524 -43.11 18.85 24.95
N SER A 525 -43.60 20.07 25.18
CA SER A 525 -45.01 20.43 24.93
C SER A 525 -45.39 20.42 23.44
N ARG A 526 -44.41 20.61 22.55
CA ARG A 526 -44.60 20.61 21.08
C ARG A 526 -44.19 19.30 20.42
N LEU A 527 -43.69 18.33 21.20
CA LEU A 527 -43.20 17.06 20.67
C LEU A 527 -44.38 16.18 20.23
N ASP A 528 -44.58 16.06 18.92
CA ASP A 528 -45.45 15.00 18.39
C ASP A 528 -44.73 13.65 18.48
N LYS A 529 -45.16 12.81 19.42
CA LYS A 529 -44.60 11.47 19.64
C LYS A 529 -44.81 10.53 18.45
N LYS A 530 -45.71 10.86 17.51
CA LYS A 530 -45.91 10.10 16.27
C LYS A 530 -44.92 10.50 15.18
N ASP A 531 -44.26 11.65 15.31
CA ASP A 531 -43.23 12.10 14.40
C ASP A 531 -41.84 11.67 14.90
N LEU A 532 -41.32 10.60 14.30
CA LEU A 532 -39.99 10.06 14.62
C LEU A 532 -38.88 11.12 14.43
N ALA A 533 -39.00 12.01 13.45
CA ALA A 533 -38.00 13.05 13.22
C ALA A 533 -37.99 14.07 14.36
N ALA A 534 -39.16 14.47 14.85
CA ALA A 534 -39.29 15.36 15.99
C ALA A 534 -38.74 14.72 17.28
N VAL A 535 -38.97 13.42 17.49
CA VAL A 535 -38.42 12.67 18.63
C VAL A 535 -36.89 12.62 18.58
N ILE A 536 -36.31 12.36 17.42
CA ILE A 536 -34.85 12.34 17.25
C ILE A 536 -34.26 13.74 17.46
N GLU A 537 -34.85 14.78 16.88
CA GLU A 537 -34.39 16.17 17.07
C GLU A 537 -34.42 16.56 18.55
N PHE A 538 -35.48 16.19 19.27
CA PHE A 538 -35.60 16.40 20.69
C PHE A 538 -34.49 15.71 21.49
N VAL A 539 -34.30 14.40 21.29
CA VAL A 539 -33.27 13.61 22.00
C VAL A 539 -31.87 14.18 21.75
N LEU A 540 -31.54 14.49 20.49
CA LEU A 540 -30.25 15.08 20.14
C LEU A 540 -30.03 16.42 20.84
N LYS A 541 -31.04 17.31 20.82
CA LYS A 541 -30.95 18.64 21.46
C LYS A 541 -30.78 18.52 22.98
N THR A 542 -31.61 17.74 23.66
CA THR A 542 -31.54 17.60 25.13
C THR A 542 -30.24 16.94 25.57
N THR A 543 -29.74 15.95 24.82
CA THR A 543 -28.44 15.33 25.11
C THR A 543 -27.30 16.30 24.88
N ASN A 544 -27.40 17.18 23.87
CA ASN A 544 -26.46 18.25 23.62
C ASN A 544 -26.34 19.23 24.79
N ASP A 545 -27.48 19.65 25.33
CA ASP A 545 -27.53 20.56 26.47
C ASP A 545 -26.90 19.91 27.71
N ALA A 546 -27.18 18.62 27.96
CA ALA A 546 -26.54 17.86 29.04
C ALA A 546 -25.01 17.74 28.89
N ARG A 547 -24.50 17.68 27.65
CA ARG A 547 -23.05 17.68 27.35
C ARG A 547 -22.41 19.06 27.46
N GLY A 548 -23.19 20.13 27.33
CA GLY A 548 -22.71 21.52 27.43
C GLY A 548 -22.16 21.89 28.82
N GLY A 549 -22.52 21.14 29.85
CA GLY A 549 -21.78 21.11 31.11
C GLY A 549 -20.74 20.01 31.07
N SER A 550 -19.45 20.33 30.91
CA SER A 550 -18.40 19.34 31.14
C SER A 550 -18.60 18.72 32.52
N VAL A 551 -18.55 17.40 32.62
CA VAL A 551 -18.79 16.71 33.88
C VAL A 551 -17.58 16.96 34.79
N GLU A 552 -17.71 17.89 35.74
CA GLU A 552 -16.62 18.27 36.66
C GLU A 552 -16.28 17.14 37.67
N ASP A 553 -17.10 16.09 37.73
CA ASP A 553 -16.97 14.97 38.67
C ASP A 553 -16.31 13.73 38.04
N MET A 554 -15.11 13.39 38.51
CA MET A 554 -14.34 12.23 38.06
C MET A 554 -15.02 10.87 38.32
N SER A 555 -15.90 10.78 39.33
CA SER A 555 -16.65 9.54 39.61
C SER A 555 -17.66 9.25 38.50
N VAL A 556 -18.32 10.30 37.98
CA VAL A 556 -19.26 10.19 36.86
C VAL A 556 -18.52 9.87 35.55
N ILE A 557 -17.30 10.39 35.37
CA ILE A 557 -16.44 10.02 34.23
C ILE A 557 -16.08 8.53 34.30
N SER A 558 -15.57 8.07 35.45
CA SER A 558 -15.17 6.66 35.66
C SER A 558 -16.35 5.70 35.50
N GLU A 559 -17.54 6.09 35.95
CA GLU A 559 -18.80 5.38 35.73
C GLU A 559 -19.13 5.22 34.24
N ARG A 560 -19.00 6.30 33.46
CA ARG A 560 -19.25 6.28 32.01
C ARG A 560 -18.23 5.43 31.25
N VAL A 561 -16.95 5.48 31.65
CA VAL A 561 -15.89 4.62 31.11
C VAL A 561 -16.22 3.15 31.38
N SER A 562 -16.57 2.82 32.62
CA SER A 562 -16.98 1.46 32.98
C SER A 562 -18.17 1.00 32.15
N ALA A 563 -19.21 1.82 32.00
CA ALA A 563 -20.38 1.49 31.20
C ALA A 563 -20.04 1.29 29.71
N TYR A 564 -19.05 2.03 29.18
CA TYR A 564 -18.55 1.85 27.82
C TYR A 564 -17.87 0.48 27.66
N TYR A 565 -16.93 0.12 28.53
CA TYR A 565 -16.26 -1.18 28.48
C TYR A 565 -17.23 -2.36 28.65
N GLU A 566 -18.20 -2.24 29.55
CA GLU A 566 -19.23 -3.27 29.78
C GLU A 566 -20.05 -3.58 28.52
N ARG A 567 -20.31 -2.59 27.65
CA ARG A 567 -21.03 -2.84 26.38
C ARG A 567 -20.30 -3.81 25.47
N PHE A 568 -18.98 -3.76 25.43
CA PHE A 568 -18.18 -4.71 24.67
C PHE A 568 -18.05 -6.02 25.43
N LEU A 569 -17.59 -5.97 26.68
CA LEU A 569 -17.24 -7.15 27.45
C LEU A 569 -18.40 -8.16 27.54
N TRP A 570 -19.58 -7.72 27.99
CA TRP A 570 -20.68 -8.65 28.25
C TRP A 570 -21.17 -9.34 26.99
N ALA A 571 -21.22 -8.61 25.88
CA ALA A 571 -21.57 -9.18 24.59
C ALA A 571 -20.50 -10.16 24.06
N THR A 572 -19.25 -10.01 24.50
CA THR A 572 -18.11 -10.82 24.05
C THR A 572 -17.93 -12.11 24.85
N LEU A 573 -18.12 -12.06 26.18
CA LEU A 573 -17.81 -13.19 27.07
C LEU A 573 -18.57 -14.47 26.73
N GLU A 574 -19.80 -14.35 26.24
CA GLU A 574 -20.64 -15.48 25.87
C GLU A 574 -20.19 -16.16 24.57
N LYS A 575 -19.53 -15.43 23.68
CA LYS A 575 -19.25 -15.85 22.29
C LYS A 575 -17.77 -16.07 21.99
N SER A 576 -16.91 -15.39 22.73
CA SER A 576 -15.47 -15.42 22.51
C SER A 576 -14.82 -16.66 23.10
N LYS A 577 -13.99 -17.29 22.27
CA LYS A 577 -13.11 -18.40 22.65
C LYS A 577 -11.81 -17.91 23.26
N LEU A 578 -11.46 -16.62 23.10
CA LEU A 578 -10.22 -16.07 23.61
C LEU A 578 -10.20 -16.06 25.13
N ARG A 579 -9.01 -16.38 25.65
CA ARG A 579 -8.65 -16.10 27.04
C ARG A 579 -8.89 -14.61 27.29
N LEU A 580 -8.13 -13.73 26.64
CA LEU A 580 -8.26 -12.27 26.81
C LEU A 580 -9.25 -11.67 25.79
N ALA A 581 -10.55 -11.83 26.08
CA ALA A 581 -11.63 -11.31 25.25
C ALA A 581 -11.73 -9.78 25.25
N HIS A 582 -11.25 -9.14 26.32
CA HIS A 582 -11.22 -7.68 26.46
C HIS A 582 -9.85 -7.22 26.95
N VAL A 583 -9.27 -6.24 26.27
CA VAL A 583 -7.99 -5.63 26.64
C VAL A 583 -8.18 -4.12 26.68
N SER A 584 -7.83 -3.49 27.80
CA SER A 584 -7.88 -2.04 27.93
C SER A 584 -6.57 -1.50 28.50
N THR A 585 -5.92 -0.64 27.72
CA THR A 585 -4.67 0.04 28.09
C THR A 585 -4.99 1.54 28.24
N PRO A 586 -5.26 2.02 29.46
CA PRO A 586 -5.72 3.39 29.67
C PRO A 586 -4.66 4.42 29.22
N GLY A 587 -5.11 5.59 28.79
CA GLY A 587 -4.26 6.72 28.38
C GLY A 587 -3.98 7.75 29.49
N ASN A 588 -2.95 8.58 29.28
CA ASN A 588 -2.37 9.43 30.32
C ASN A 588 -3.26 10.56 30.84
N HIS A 589 -4.32 10.95 30.13
CA HIS A 589 -5.11 12.13 30.48
C HIS A 589 -5.88 11.96 31.80
N ALA A 590 -6.92 11.12 31.83
CA ALA A 590 -7.72 10.92 33.05
C ALA A 590 -6.94 10.14 34.13
N ASP A 591 -6.27 9.05 33.72
CA ASP A 591 -5.67 8.11 34.64
C ASP A 591 -4.43 8.70 35.36
N GLY A 592 -3.70 9.64 34.73
CA GLY A 592 -2.61 10.34 35.42
C GLY A 592 -3.10 11.23 36.57
N VAL A 593 -4.21 11.94 36.36
CA VAL A 593 -4.83 12.78 37.42
C VAL A 593 -5.43 11.91 38.53
N LEU A 594 -6.05 10.79 38.17
CA LEU A 594 -6.60 9.85 39.15
C LEU A 594 -5.49 9.18 39.98
N GLN A 595 -4.35 8.87 39.37
CA GLN A 595 -3.22 8.24 40.05
C GLN A 595 -2.68 9.11 41.18
N ASP A 596 -2.61 10.43 41.00
CA ASP A 596 -2.25 11.39 42.05
C ASP A 596 -3.22 11.35 43.24
N LEU A 597 -4.47 10.93 43.00
CA LEU A 597 -5.51 10.77 44.01
C LEU A 597 -5.62 9.34 44.56
N GLY A 598 -4.76 8.42 44.13
CA GLY A 598 -4.78 7.01 44.54
C GLY A 598 -5.83 6.14 43.83
N TYR A 599 -6.38 6.62 42.71
CA TYR A 599 -7.35 5.91 41.87
C TYR A 599 -6.79 5.65 40.47
N ARG A 600 -7.44 4.76 39.73
CA ARG A 600 -7.21 4.54 38.30
C ARG A 600 -8.51 4.71 37.53
N GLU A 601 -8.41 5.09 36.26
CA GLU A 601 -9.55 5.22 35.36
C GLU A 601 -10.39 3.94 35.28
N SER A 602 -9.72 2.79 35.40
CA SER A 602 -10.35 1.46 35.31
C SER A 602 -10.91 0.93 36.64
N ASP A 603 -10.78 1.64 37.76
CA ASP A 603 -11.11 1.06 39.07
C ASP A 603 -12.60 0.70 39.22
N PHE A 604 -13.52 1.53 38.73
CA PHE A 604 -14.96 1.24 38.77
C PHE A 604 -15.29 -0.01 37.95
N PHE A 605 -14.66 -0.16 36.78
CA PHE A 605 -14.81 -1.34 35.95
C PHE A 605 -14.27 -2.59 36.67
N VAL A 606 -13.05 -2.53 37.21
CA VAL A 606 -12.44 -3.64 37.99
C VAL A 606 -13.31 -4.05 39.18
N GLN A 607 -13.90 -3.09 39.90
CA GLN A 607 -14.81 -3.38 41.02
C GLN A 607 -16.06 -4.15 40.56
N ARG A 608 -16.66 -3.77 39.43
CA ARG A 608 -17.81 -4.49 38.84
C ARG A 608 -17.46 -5.89 38.38
N LEU A 609 -16.28 -6.07 37.79
CA LEU A 609 -15.79 -7.38 37.38
C LEU A 609 -15.62 -8.31 38.58
N LYS A 610 -15.00 -7.81 39.66
CA LYS A 610 -14.87 -8.56 40.93
C LYS A 610 -16.23 -8.93 41.52
N ALA A 611 -17.20 -8.01 41.51
CA ALA A 611 -18.55 -8.28 42.01
C ALA A 611 -19.29 -9.37 41.21
N ARG A 612 -18.86 -9.64 39.97
CA ARG A 612 -19.41 -10.67 39.09
C ARG A 612 -18.49 -11.90 38.93
N ASP A 613 -17.46 -12.02 39.76
CA ASP A 613 -16.43 -13.07 39.70
C ASP A 613 -15.75 -13.23 38.32
N VAL A 614 -15.58 -12.13 37.59
CA VAL A 614 -14.80 -12.11 36.36
C VAL A 614 -13.33 -11.89 36.69
N LYS A 615 -12.48 -12.85 36.37
CA LYS A 615 -11.02 -12.77 36.59
C LYS A 615 -10.37 -11.76 35.63
N VAL A 616 -9.47 -10.96 36.19
CA VAL A 616 -8.77 -9.86 35.50
C VAL A 616 -7.26 -10.02 35.67
N ASP A 617 -6.54 -9.99 34.56
CA ASP A 617 -5.09 -9.79 34.54
C ASP A 617 -4.81 -8.30 34.59
N GLU A 618 -4.18 -7.84 35.67
CA GLU A 618 -3.80 -6.44 35.84
C GLU A 618 -2.29 -6.27 35.67
N ALA A 619 -1.90 -5.42 34.73
CA ALA A 619 -0.50 -5.09 34.52
C ALA A 619 0.10 -4.46 35.79
N GLY A 620 1.33 -4.83 36.14
CA GLY A 620 2.06 -4.30 37.31
C GLY A 620 2.02 -5.15 38.57
N LYS A 621 1.23 -6.23 38.61
CA LYS A 621 1.15 -7.13 39.77
C LYS A 621 2.16 -8.30 39.67
N PRO A 622 2.91 -8.67 40.72
CA PRO A 622 3.95 -9.72 40.63
C PRO A 622 3.52 -11.05 39.98
N ASP A 623 2.23 -11.35 40.04
CA ASP A 623 1.64 -12.60 39.54
C ASP A 623 1.05 -12.49 38.12
N TYR A 624 1.11 -11.34 37.43
CA TYR A 624 0.46 -11.16 36.12
C TYR A 624 1.04 -12.06 35.01
N TYR A 625 2.30 -12.48 35.13
CA TYR A 625 2.94 -13.46 34.24
C TYR A 625 2.70 -14.91 34.66
N LYS A 626 2.17 -15.16 35.86
CA LYS A 626 1.94 -16.54 36.32
C LYS A 626 0.69 -17.06 35.61
N LYS A 627 0.81 -18.20 34.90
CA LYS A 627 -0.35 -18.94 34.42
C LYS A 627 -1.17 -19.36 35.65
N GLY A 628 -2.26 -18.64 35.92
CA GLY A 628 -3.22 -19.01 36.98
C GLY A 628 -3.91 -20.33 36.66
N GLU A 629 -4.50 -20.96 37.67
CA GLU A 629 -5.30 -22.19 37.50
C GLU A 629 -6.58 -21.94 36.68
N GLU A 630 -7.10 -20.70 36.67
CA GLU A 630 -8.23 -20.26 35.85
C GLU A 630 -7.84 -19.14 34.88
N PRO A 631 -8.27 -19.18 33.60
CA PRO A 631 -7.90 -18.19 32.60
C PRO A 631 -8.61 -16.85 32.82
N ALA A 632 -7.84 -15.77 33.02
CA ALA A 632 -8.39 -14.41 33.05
C ALA A 632 -9.10 -14.07 31.73
N ARG A 633 -10.23 -13.35 31.83
CA ARG A 633 -11.02 -12.94 30.66
C ARG A 633 -10.74 -11.52 30.18
N VAL A 634 -10.20 -10.71 31.07
CA VAL A 634 -9.98 -9.27 30.86
C VAL A 634 -8.54 -8.93 31.21
N PHE A 635 -7.89 -8.14 30.37
CA PHE A 635 -6.61 -7.52 30.66
C PHE A 635 -6.78 -6.01 30.85
N ILE A 636 -6.20 -5.46 31.92
CA ILE A 636 -6.26 -4.02 32.22
C ILE A 636 -4.87 -3.50 32.60
N GLY A 637 -4.49 -2.37 32.01
CA GLY A 637 -3.36 -1.55 32.45
C GLY A 637 -2.16 -1.57 31.50
N GLY A 638 -1.05 -0.99 31.96
CA GLY A 638 0.23 -0.97 31.25
C GLY A 638 1.38 -0.59 32.19
N TYR A 639 2.61 -0.78 31.75
CA TYR A 639 3.81 -0.43 32.51
C TYR A 639 4.29 0.98 32.15
N SER A 640 4.69 1.74 33.17
CA SER A 640 5.29 3.08 33.08
C SER A 640 4.36 4.20 32.58
N ASN A 641 4.87 5.42 32.56
CA ASN A 641 4.19 6.61 32.03
C ASN A 641 3.81 6.49 30.54
N ALA A 642 4.38 5.53 29.80
CA ALA A 642 4.01 5.26 28.40
C ALA A 642 2.85 4.27 28.25
N ARG A 643 2.35 3.69 29.35
CA ARG A 643 1.28 2.67 29.40
C ARG A 643 1.45 1.62 28.31
N VAL A 644 2.53 0.87 28.44
CA VAL A 644 2.89 -0.19 27.50
C VAL A 644 2.36 -1.52 28.04
N ALA A 645 1.58 -2.26 27.26
CA ALA A 645 1.13 -3.60 27.59
C ALA A 645 1.75 -4.60 26.60
N HIS A 646 2.51 -5.56 27.13
CA HIS A 646 3.03 -6.69 26.35
C HIS A 646 2.25 -7.95 26.74
N ILE A 647 1.57 -8.54 25.77
CA ILE A 647 0.73 -9.73 25.94
C ILE A 647 1.30 -10.83 25.04
N GLU A 648 1.92 -11.81 25.66
CA GLU A 648 2.41 -13.02 24.98
C GLU A 648 1.23 -13.95 24.67
N GLU A 649 1.29 -14.62 23.51
CA GLU A 649 0.29 -15.60 23.08
C GLU A 649 -1.16 -15.08 23.09
N TYR A 650 -1.42 -13.83 22.62
CA TYR A 650 -2.76 -13.22 22.68
C TYR A 650 -3.87 -14.08 22.04
N GLY A 651 -3.53 -14.88 21.02
CA GLY A 651 -4.45 -15.82 20.35
C GLY A 651 -4.83 -17.06 21.18
N MET A 652 -4.39 -17.17 22.44
CA MET A 652 -4.70 -18.29 23.33
C MET A 652 -6.19 -18.32 23.74
N GLY A 653 -6.79 -19.50 23.69
CA GLY A 653 -8.16 -19.75 24.11
C GLY A 653 -8.31 -20.07 25.59
N VAL A 654 -9.54 -20.00 26.09
CA VAL A 654 -9.90 -20.38 27.47
C VAL A 654 -9.62 -21.86 27.78
N ASP A 655 -9.57 -22.72 26.75
CA ASP A 655 -9.28 -24.15 26.86
C ASP A 655 -7.77 -24.48 26.74
N GLY A 656 -6.92 -23.45 26.65
CA GLY A 656 -5.47 -23.60 26.47
C GLY A 656 -5.05 -23.97 25.03
N LYS A 657 -5.98 -23.93 24.06
CA LYS A 657 -5.67 -24.10 22.63
C LYS A 657 -5.66 -22.76 21.92
N LEU A 658 -4.86 -22.65 20.86
CA LEU A 658 -4.83 -21.44 20.04
C LEU A 658 -6.15 -21.28 19.27
N VAL A 659 -6.81 -20.13 19.47
CA VAL A 659 -7.93 -19.67 18.63
C VAL A 659 -7.39 -19.14 17.30
N PHE A 660 -6.28 -18.39 17.38
CA PHE A 660 -5.42 -18.01 16.28
C PHE A 660 -3.99 -17.91 16.82
N GLY A 661 -3.01 -17.72 15.94
CA GLY A 661 -1.58 -17.93 16.24
C GLY A 661 -1.06 -17.29 17.54
N PRO A 662 0.11 -17.72 18.01
CA PRO A 662 0.72 -17.22 19.24
C PRO A 662 1.26 -15.82 19.01
N ILE A 663 0.37 -14.82 18.96
CA ILE A 663 0.72 -13.43 18.69
C ILE A 663 1.33 -12.81 19.94
N ASN A 664 2.57 -12.35 19.83
CA ASN A 664 3.16 -11.42 20.78
C ASN A 664 2.65 -10.01 20.46
N LEU A 665 1.75 -9.51 21.30
CA LEU A 665 1.05 -8.26 21.11
C LEU A 665 1.65 -7.17 22.00
N LEU A 666 2.09 -6.08 21.39
CA LEU A 666 2.51 -4.87 22.09
C LEU A 666 1.49 -3.75 21.87
N ILE A 667 0.98 -3.17 22.95
CA ILE A 667 0.06 -2.04 22.92
C ILE A 667 0.73 -0.87 23.64
N GLN A 668 0.68 0.30 23.03
CA GLN A 668 1.23 1.53 23.61
C GLN A 668 0.28 2.70 23.35
N HIS A 669 0.01 3.50 24.38
CA HIS A 669 -0.83 4.70 24.24
C HIS A 669 -0.14 5.76 23.39
N ASP A 670 1.05 6.24 23.79
CA ASP A 670 1.82 7.25 23.06
C ASP A 670 3.20 6.69 22.67
N PRO A 671 3.41 6.32 21.39
CA PRO A 671 4.71 5.90 20.90
C PRO A 671 5.67 7.08 20.87
N LYS A 672 6.37 7.31 21.99
CA LYS A 672 7.40 8.35 22.18
C LYS A 672 8.22 8.56 20.90
N GLY A 673 8.01 9.68 20.20
CA GLY A 673 8.90 10.07 19.12
C GLY A 673 8.39 11.21 18.23
N LYS A 674 9.31 12.11 17.84
CA LYS A 674 9.13 13.01 16.68
C LYS A 674 8.98 12.25 15.35
N ASP A 675 9.18 10.93 15.37
CA ASP A 675 9.41 10.07 14.20
C ASP A 675 8.18 9.25 13.77
N GLY A 676 7.01 9.45 14.39
CA GLY A 676 5.74 8.86 13.92
C GLY A 676 5.69 7.34 14.06
N ILE A 677 5.27 6.63 13.01
CA ILE A 677 5.16 5.16 12.99
C ILE A 677 6.49 4.43 13.24
N ASP A 678 7.63 5.07 12.97
CA ASP A 678 8.95 4.47 13.19
C ASP A 678 9.24 4.27 14.69
N GLY A 679 8.67 5.10 15.56
CA GLY A 679 8.71 4.89 17.01
C GLY A 679 8.01 3.60 17.44
N ILE A 680 6.85 3.31 16.82
CA ILE A 680 6.06 2.09 17.04
C ILE A 680 6.86 0.86 16.57
N VAL A 681 7.49 0.94 15.38
CA VAL A 681 8.34 -0.13 14.85
C VAL A 681 9.50 -0.44 15.79
N ASN A 682 10.19 0.58 16.30
CA ASN A 682 11.33 0.38 17.21
C ASN A 682 10.89 -0.24 18.54
N ALA A 683 9.72 0.14 19.07
CA ALA A 683 9.15 -0.47 20.26
C ALA A 683 8.84 -1.96 20.03
N GLY A 684 8.19 -2.30 18.91
CA GLY A 684 7.91 -3.68 18.54
C GLY A 684 9.16 -4.55 18.43
N LYS A 685 10.20 -4.04 17.75
CA LYS A 685 11.51 -4.72 17.65
C LYS A 685 12.18 -4.95 19.00
N SER A 686 11.96 -4.08 19.99
CA SER A 686 12.60 -4.19 21.30
C SER A 686 12.07 -5.34 22.15
N VAL A 687 10.86 -5.84 21.85
CA VAL A 687 10.20 -6.94 22.57
C VAL A 687 9.83 -8.11 21.67
N ASP A 688 10.29 -8.11 20.41
CA ASP A 688 9.96 -9.14 19.40
C ASP A 688 8.44 -9.35 19.22
N ALA A 689 7.70 -8.25 19.09
CA ALA A 689 6.26 -8.28 18.87
C ALA A 689 5.90 -8.63 17.41
N ASP A 690 4.90 -9.48 17.23
CA ASP A 690 4.30 -9.77 15.91
C ASP A 690 3.39 -8.62 15.45
N LEU A 691 2.67 -8.03 16.40
CA LEU A 691 1.81 -6.88 16.21
C LEU A 691 2.08 -5.83 17.29
N THR A 692 2.42 -4.63 16.87
CA THR A 692 2.55 -3.47 17.75
C THR A 692 1.51 -2.42 17.40
N MET A 693 0.74 -1.97 18.38
CA MET A 693 -0.28 -0.95 18.21
C MET A 693 0.05 0.32 19.00
N GLY A 694 -0.10 1.48 18.37
CA GLY A 694 0.10 2.79 18.97
C GLY A 694 -1.17 3.65 18.88
N GLY A 695 -1.66 4.15 20.01
CA GLY A 695 -2.81 5.05 20.11
C GLY A 695 -2.46 6.55 20.00
N HIS A 696 -3.36 7.39 20.55
CA HIS A 696 -3.20 8.83 20.78
C HIS A 696 -3.30 9.77 19.56
N THR A 697 -3.47 9.28 18.32
CA THR A 697 -3.34 10.16 17.14
C THR A 697 -4.43 10.00 16.10
N HIS A 698 -4.84 11.11 15.46
CA HIS A 698 -5.72 11.10 14.29
C HIS A 698 -5.03 10.67 12.98
N GLU A 699 -4.24 9.60 13.05
CA GLU A 699 -3.58 8.97 11.91
C GLU A 699 -3.81 7.47 11.95
N SER A 700 -4.47 6.92 10.94
CA SER A 700 -4.65 5.47 10.78
C SER A 700 -3.65 4.95 9.76
N GLU A 701 -2.63 4.25 10.23
CA GLU A 701 -1.47 3.86 9.43
C GLU A 701 -0.98 2.45 9.81
N VAL A 702 -0.74 1.61 8.80
CA VAL A 702 -0.14 0.28 8.94
C VAL A 702 1.22 0.31 8.27
N LYS A 703 2.24 -0.20 8.96
CA LYS A 703 3.57 -0.42 8.41
C LYS A 703 4.04 -1.82 8.73
N VAL A 704 4.51 -2.49 7.69
CA VAL A 704 5.14 -3.81 7.80
C VAL A 704 6.64 -3.62 7.91
N TYR A 705 7.29 -4.35 8.81
CA TYR A 705 8.74 -4.25 9.01
C TYR A 705 9.41 -5.62 9.15
N LYS A 706 10.63 -5.70 8.63
CA LYS A 706 11.39 -6.94 8.56
C LYS A 706 11.80 -7.42 9.96
N THR A 707 11.53 -8.69 10.25
CA THR A 707 12.03 -9.43 11.42
C THR A 707 12.99 -10.55 11.04
N GLY A 708 12.91 -11.03 9.79
CA GLY A 708 13.84 -11.98 9.20
C GLY A 708 13.75 -11.93 7.67
N ASN A 709 14.57 -12.71 6.97
CA ASN A 709 14.34 -12.90 5.54
C ASN A 709 12.98 -13.59 5.35
N ASN A 710 12.20 -13.12 4.38
CA ASN A 710 10.86 -13.64 4.06
C ASN A 710 9.80 -13.50 5.17
N LYS A 711 10.14 -12.86 6.31
CA LYS A 711 9.29 -12.72 7.50
C LYS A 711 9.15 -11.25 7.92
N PHE A 712 7.97 -10.90 8.43
CA PHE A 712 7.71 -9.56 8.93
C PHE A 712 6.83 -9.53 10.18
N SER A 713 6.88 -8.41 10.88
CA SER A 713 5.91 -7.99 11.89
C SER A 713 5.18 -6.72 11.45
N VAL A 714 4.13 -6.36 12.17
CA VAL A 714 3.25 -5.24 11.84
C VAL A 714 3.27 -4.18 12.95
N ALA A 715 3.39 -2.92 12.54
CA ALA A 715 3.12 -1.75 13.36
C ALA A 715 1.84 -1.08 12.86
N LEU A 716 0.86 -0.92 13.75
CA LEU A 716 -0.42 -0.26 13.50
C LEU A 716 -0.52 1.00 14.36
N ARG A 717 -0.60 2.15 13.71
CA ARG A 717 -1.02 3.41 14.34
C ARG A 717 -2.53 3.51 14.23
N LEU A 718 -3.18 3.58 15.38
CA LEU A 718 -4.63 3.66 15.49
C LEU A 718 -5.07 5.10 15.28
N GLY A 719 -6.11 5.27 14.48
CA GLY A 719 -6.85 6.53 14.43
C GLY A 719 -7.70 6.68 15.69
N SER A 720 -7.83 7.92 16.16
CA SER A 720 -8.68 8.26 17.30
C SER A 720 -10.18 8.26 16.94
N LEU A 721 -11.06 7.92 17.89
CA LEU A 721 -12.52 8.06 17.76
C LEU A 721 -13.01 9.47 18.11
N GLN A 722 -12.26 10.20 18.93
CA GLN A 722 -12.56 11.58 19.32
C GLN A 722 -12.40 12.60 18.19
N GLY A 723 -13.01 13.77 18.35
CA GLY A 723 -12.80 14.93 17.51
C GLY A 723 -11.35 15.41 17.48
N VAL A 724 -10.99 16.24 16.48
CA VAL A 724 -9.63 16.78 16.35
C VAL A 724 -9.49 18.02 17.24
N SER A 725 -8.55 18.01 18.18
CA SER A 725 -8.26 19.23 18.94
C SER A 725 -7.52 20.25 18.07
N PRO A 726 -7.72 21.56 18.26
CA PRO A 726 -6.92 22.61 17.65
C PRO A 726 -5.42 22.51 17.88
N THR A 727 -5.00 21.96 19.01
CA THR A 727 -3.58 21.69 19.27
C THR A 727 -3.04 20.66 18.28
N GLU A 728 -3.75 19.55 18.08
CA GLU A 728 -3.34 18.50 17.12
C GLU A 728 -3.45 18.94 15.66
N LYS A 729 -4.38 19.87 15.37
CA LYS A 729 -4.46 20.51 14.05
C LYS A 729 -3.21 21.33 13.73
N HIS A 730 -2.65 22.04 14.70
CA HIS A 730 -1.48 22.90 14.48
C HIS A 730 -0.18 22.09 14.31
N LEU A 731 -0.21 20.79 14.63
CA LEU A 731 0.94 19.88 14.54
C LEU A 731 1.09 19.20 13.16
N GLY A 732 0.28 19.53 12.15
CA GLY A 732 0.37 18.87 10.84
C GLY A 732 -0.16 19.70 9.66
N ASN A 733 0.46 19.51 8.48
CA ASN A 733 0.06 20.13 7.21
C ASN A 733 -0.88 19.23 6.38
N ILE A 734 -1.43 18.16 6.96
CA ILE A 734 -2.34 17.22 6.30
C ILE A 734 -3.62 17.05 7.14
N PRO A 735 -4.80 16.84 6.51
CA PRO A 735 -6.05 16.61 7.21
C PRO A 735 -5.95 15.41 8.15
N ARG A 736 -6.59 15.51 9.31
CA ARG A 736 -6.55 14.46 10.34
C ARG A 736 -7.68 13.45 10.12
N THR A 737 -7.41 12.17 10.37
CA THR A 737 -8.34 11.07 10.13
C THR A 737 -8.84 10.47 11.44
N GLN A 738 -10.14 10.58 11.71
CA GLN A 738 -10.83 9.85 12.79
C GLN A 738 -11.32 8.50 12.25
N ALA A 739 -11.05 7.42 12.98
CA ALA A 739 -11.48 6.07 12.58
C ALA A 739 -11.43 5.07 13.74
N GLY A 740 -12.34 4.11 13.74
CA GLY A 740 -12.15 2.85 14.46
C GLY A 740 -11.42 1.83 13.58
N GLN A 741 -10.99 0.71 14.15
CA GLN A 741 -10.30 -0.34 13.38
C GLN A 741 -10.90 -1.72 13.67
N ARG A 742 -10.82 -2.59 12.67
CA ARG A 742 -10.94 -4.03 12.86
C ARG A 742 -9.75 -4.70 12.20
N TRP A 743 -9.11 -5.61 12.91
CA TRP A 743 -8.06 -6.45 12.35
C TRP A 743 -8.38 -7.92 12.50
N ILE A 744 -7.82 -8.70 11.61
CA ILE A 744 -8.11 -10.11 11.45
C ILE A 744 -6.77 -10.80 11.22
N MET A 745 -6.38 -11.63 12.18
CA MET A 745 -5.12 -12.37 12.12
C MET A 745 -5.39 -13.84 12.42
N PRO A 746 -5.00 -14.77 11.53
CA PRO A 746 -4.97 -16.19 11.86
C PRO A 746 -3.63 -16.62 12.47
N LYS A 747 -2.53 -15.90 12.21
CA LYS A 747 -1.16 -16.23 12.65
C LYS A 747 -0.17 -15.06 12.48
N PRO A 748 1.04 -15.11 13.08
CA PRO A 748 2.12 -14.17 12.77
C PRO A 748 2.42 -14.07 11.27
N GLY A 749 2.77 -12.86 10.80
CA GLY A 749 3.10 -12.60 9.38
C GLY A 749 1.91 -12.58 8.42
N HIS A 750 0.68 -12.69 8.94
CA HIS A 750 -0.57 -12.53 8.19
C HIS A 750 -1.47 -11.52 8.89
N PHE A 751 -1.63 -10.34 8.29
CA PHE A 751 -2.42 -9.27 8.85
C PHE A 751 -3.45 -8.77 7.85
N TRP A 752 -4.70 -8.70 8.27
CA TRP A 752 -5.75 -8.02 7.54
C TRP A 752 -6.26 -6.88 8.42
N GLU A 753 -6.41 -5.69 7.85
CA GLU A 753 -6.91 -4.50 8.53
C GLU A 753 -7.95 -3.78 7.70
N GLN A 754 -8.95 -3.26 8.40
CA GLN A 754 -9.91 -2.34 7.83
C GLN A 754 -10.23 -1.23 8.83
N ALA A 755 -9.93 0.00 8.44
CA ALA A 755 -10.37 1.17 9.17
C ALA A 755 -11.83 1.46 8.88
N LEU A 756 -12.55 1.89 9.91
CA LEU A 756 -13.93 2.34 9.86
C LEU A 756 -13.92 3.87 9.98
N PRO A 757 -13.99 4.62 8.86
CA PRO A 757 -13.91 6.08 8.90
C PRO A 757 -15.04 6.67 9.78
N ALA A 758 -14.77 7.79 10.44
CA ALA A 758 -15.76 8.46 11.28
C ALA A 758 -17.08 8.75 10.54
N ALA A 759 -17.04 9.09 9.25
CA ALA A 759 -18.24 9.30 8.41
C ALA A 759 -19.19 8.10 8.45
N TYR A 760 -18.63 6.92 8.18
CA TYR A 760 -19.35 5.65 8.25
C TYR A 760 -19.85 5.36 9.67
N LEU A 761 -18.98 5.54 10.68
CA LEU A 761 -19.36 5.27 12.07
C LEU A 761 -20.48 6.21 12.55
N GLN A 762 -20.45 7.49 12.19
CA GLN A 762 -21.52 8.42 12.53
C GLN A 762 -22.86 7.99 11.92
N GLN A 763 -22.87 7.53 10.66
CA GLN A 763 -24.06 6.98 10.02
C GLN A 763 -24.61 5.78 10.81
N LYS A 764 -23.75 4.82 11.19
CA LYS A 764 -24.15 3.66 12.01
C LYS A 764 -24.67 4.07 13.39
N GLY A 765 -24.05 5.07 14.01
CA GLY A 765 -24.52 5.62 15.28
C GLY A 765 -25.90 6.23 15.17
N TYR A 766 -26.16 6.94 14.07
CA TYR A 766 -27.44 7.55 13.77
C TYR A 766 -28.53 6.50 13.48
N GLU A 767 -28.21 5.47 12.70
CA GLU A 767 -29.09 4.31 12.47
C GLU A 767 -29.46 3.61 13.80
N SER A 768 -28.47 3.40 14.68
CA SER A 768 -28.71 2.83 16.01
C SER A 768 -29.63 3.72 16.86
N LEU A 769 -29.47 5.04 16.78
CA LEU A 769 -30.34 5.99 17.49
C LEU A 769 -31.79 5.91 16.97
N ILE A 770 -31.99 5.81 15.65
CA ILE A 770 -33.31 5.62 15.04
C ILE A 770 -33.96 4.34 15.57
N CYS A 771 -33.25 3.21 15.57
CA CYS A 771 -33.78 1.94 16.07
C CYS A 771 -34.22 2.05 17.54
N LYS A 772 -33.37 2.65 18.40
CA LYS A 772 -33.71 2.87 19.82
C LYS A 772 -34.95 3.75 19.99
N ALA A 773 -35.08 4.82 19.21
CA ALA A 773 -36.25 5.70 19.25
C ALA A 773 -37.52 4.94 18.82
N GLN A 774 -37.45 4.14 17.76
CA GLN A 774 -38.58 3.32 17.30
C GLN A 774 -38.99 2.26 18.33
N GLU A 775 -38.04 1.59 18.96
CA GLU A 775 -38.31 0.63 20.04
C GLU A 775 -38.96 1.30 21.24
N ALA A 776 -38.48 2.49 21.63
CA ALA A 776 -39.07 3.26 22.74
C ALA A 776 -40.52 3.67 22.45
N LEU A 777 -40.83 4.04 21.20
CA LEU A 777 -42.20 4.37 20.77
C LEU A 777 -43.12 3.15 20.71
N LYS A 778 -42.60 1.95 20.43
CA LYS A 778 -43.38 0.69 20.42
C LYS A 778 -43.71 0.16 21.82
N ARG A 779 -43.00 0.61 22.86
CA ARG A 779 -43.24 0.24 24.27
C ARG A 779 -44.35 1.07 24.93
N GLN A 780 -44.85 2.11 24.23
CA GLN A 780 -46.05 2.86 24.59
C GLN A 780 -47.26 2.24 23.91
#